data_AF-A0A379T0C9-F1
#
_entry.id   AF-A0A379T0C9-F1
#
_cell.length_a   1.000
_cell.length_b   1.000
_cell.length_c   1.000
_cell.angle_alpha   90.00
_cell.angle_beta   90.00
_cell.angle_gamma   90.00
#
_symmetry.space_group_name_H-M   'P 1'
#
loop_
_entity.id
_entity.type
_entity.pdbx_description
1 polymer ?
#
loop_
_entity_poly.entity_id
_entity_poly.type
_entity_poly.pdbx_seq_one_letter_code
_entity_poly.pdbx_strand_id
1 'polypeptide(L)'
;MGYRGDEIGYIWADHPNYDPDRKIQIASADTLIRRVFPDNIDLLIIDEAHLRKKRILHDIERLRASGVKVIGLSGTPFSPFLGKYYDRLIKPTTIGELIHRGDLSKYEFYAPTKPDLKGVKTKSSLEYGNDYNETQLAEIMCGSTLVGDIVQNWLENGRDLPTIAFCVNVAHANYLTIQFNLVGVNAEVMTADTPVDERQTIIHRFETGATKIIVSVGVLVAGFDSDVRCIIYARPTKSEIRWLQALGRGLRTAPGKESCLIFDHSGTVHRLGYPDSIEYDDLPGKSDGMEESARRAVEERAEKLPHECSQCHYMKPAGVYVCPKCGHKPLGGEDVDTDTGRKLTKLGKNQHLPTKAEKQAWWSQIKFYQRQRVSQGKKPVSDAWCAHTFREKFGEWPNDLSDFPMEITPEVSNYIRHKLIRYAKGKGKAAASAETASPHSRLRHYPQGNKCKTPGREYSQYAWEKNRVKTAEAAKGRWPEILEHFDLPPITGKNHYRGECPVCGARGKFRIDDRDGAGTWICVCGSGDGMKLVTLTQGKPFNEICTEIDHLIGNDYQQVKIPVNSSATSLRKRVLSKFSKLEALRGTSGAAYLNSRGIFNLPAEAIRFNAKQRHNGCVFQSLYSLATDDKGELCYLHQTLLDGAKKADIGSSAKRLKSLQEDNYLDHARSVAIRMFPVASTLGIAEGIETALSAHQIYKVNTWATINSGFMKKFRVPAGVLQLIIFADRDENSATGLAAAYECAHANLLAKNDLQRVSVYWPDHGDFNNMLMNGDQVRELVFHKKKAAA
;
A
#
# COMPACT_ATOMS: atom_id res chain seq x y z
N MET A 1 6.32 -1.85 54.75
CA MET A 1 5.25 -0.89 55.07
C MET A 1 4.48 -0.62 53.80
N GLY A 2 3.32 -1.24 53.61
CA GLY A 2 2.41 -0.91 52.51
C GLY A 2 1.35 0.04 53.02
N TYR A 3 1.04 1.09 52.26
CA TYR A 3 -0.08 2.00 52.53
C TYR A 3 -1.40 1.20 52.50
N ARG A 4 -2.39 1.62 53.29
CA ARG A 4 -3.70 0.96 53.29
C ARG A 4 -4.51 1.45 52.08
N GLY A 5 -5.35 0.59 51.51
CA GLY A 5 -6.10 0.89 50.27
C GLY A 5 -7.07 2.07 50.37
N ASP A 6 -7.43 2.47 51.58
CA ASP A 6 -8.22 3.66 51.89
C ASP A 6 -7.40 4.97 51.78
N GLU A 7 -6.09 4.94 51.59
CA GLU A 7 -5.25 6.14 51.40
C GLU A 7 -5.06 6.54 49.92
N ILE A 8 -5.70 5.80 48.99
CA ILE A 8 -5.53 5.94 47.54
C ILE A 8 -6.82 6.45 46.88
N GLY A 9 -6.72 7.58 46.18
CA GLY A 9 -7.74 8.09 45.28
C GLY A 9 -7.47 7.70 43.82
N TYR A 10 -8.52 7.52 43.03
CA TYR A 10 -8.42 7.13 41.62
C TYR A 10 -9.03 8.18 40.70
N ILE A 11 -8.24 8.72 39.77
CA ILE A 11 -8.65 9.74 38.80
C ILE A 11 -8.84 9.07 37.43
N TRP A 12 -9.97 8.38 37.28
CA TRP A 12 -10.45 7.78 36.03
C TRP A 12 -11.88 8.26 35.70
N ALA A 13 -12.42 7.84 34.56
CA ALA A 13 -13.82 8.08 34.24
C ALA A 13 -14.70 7.25 35.17
N ASP A 14 -15.59 7.91 35.91
CA ASP A 14 -16.65 7.31 36.75
C ASP A 14 -16.18 6.25 37.76
N HIS A 15 -14.95 6.36 38.27
CA HIS A 15 -14.43 5.40 39.24
C HIS A 15 -15.05 5.63 40.63
N PRO A 16 -15.59 4.59 41.29
CA PRO A 16 -16.32 4.73 42.56
C PRO A 16 -15.44 5.25 43.71
N ASN A 17 -14.12 5.04 43.66
CA ASN A 17 -13.16 5.51 44.66
C ASN A 17 -12.45 6.80 44.23
N TYR A 18 -13.15 7.71 43.57
CA TYR A 18 -12.63 9.05 43.30
C TYR A 18 -12.71 9.91 44.57
N ASP A 19 -11.56 10.29 45.10
CA ASP A 19 -11.43 11.15 46.27
C ASP A 19 -10.16 12.00 46.14
N PRO A 20 -10.28 13.30 45.81
CA PRO A 20 -9.15 14.18 45.56
C PRO A 20 -8.38 14.57 46.83
N ASP A 21 -8.95 14.33 48.02
CA ASP A 21 -8.30 14.66 49.29
C ASP A 21 -7.34 13.56 49.78
N ARG A 22 -7.30 12.42 49.08
CA ARG A 22 -6.35 11.34 49.38
C ARG A 22 -4.93 11.74 49.02
N LYS A 23 -3.98 11.31 49.87
CA LYS A 23 -2.56 11.61 49.72
C LYS A 23 -1.93 10.98 48.48
N ILE A 24 -2.41 9.81 48.07
CA ILE A 24 -1.92 9.10 46.89
C ILE A 24 -3.02 9.15 45.83
N GLN A 25 -2.68 9.61 44.64
CA GLN A 25 -3.59 9.68 43.50
C GLN A 25 -3.06 8.80 42.37
N ILE A 26 -3.85 7.82 41.94
CA ILE A 26 -3.58 7.02 40.75
C ILE A 26 -4.45 7.55 39.62
N ALA A 27 -3.82 8.06 38.57
CA ALA A 27 -4.52 8.72 37.47
C ALA A 27 -4.16 8.07 36.13
N SER A 28 -5.15 7.93 35.25
CA SER A 28 -4.86 7.70 33.83
C SER A 28 -4.40 9.02 33.22
N ALA A 29 -3.30 9.00 32.48
CA ALA A 29 -2.80 10.20 31.81
C ALA A 29 -3.84 10.82 30.86
N ASP A 30 -4.70 10.02 30.20
CA ASP A 30 -5.72 10.55 29.29
C ASP A 30 -6.88 11.25 30.02
N THR A 31 -7.18 10.81 31.25
CA THR A 31 -8.14 11.50 32.12
C THR A 31 -7.50 12.77 32.69
N LEU A 32 -6.24 12.69 33.13
CA LEU A 32 -5.54 13.79 33.79
C LEU A 32 -5.33 15.00 32.87
N ILE A 33 -4.93 14.78 31.61
CA ILE A 33 -4.73 15.88 30.64
C ILE A 33 -6.01 16.67 30.31
N ARG A 34 -7.19 16.13 30.64
CA ARG A 34 -8.50 16.77 30.43
C ARG A 34 -9.00 17.48 31.69
N ARG A 35 -8.28 17.38 32.81
CA ARG A 35 -8.61 17.99 34.09
C ARG A 35 -7.59 19.06 34.44
N VAL A 36 -7.92 19.89 35.44
CA VAL A 36 -6.94 20.79 36.05
C VAL A 36 -5.93 19.92 36.80
N PHE A 37 -4.65 20.12 36.50
CA PHE A 37 -3.59 19.38 37.13
C PHE A 37 -3.40 19.88 38.58
N PRO A 38 -3.33 19.00 39.60
CA PRO A 38 -3.23 19.44 40.99
C PRO A 38 -1.95 20.25 41.25
N ASP A 39 -2.05 21.29 42.08
CA ASP A 39 -0.92 22.16 42.42
C ASP A 39 -0.22 21.75 43.73
N ASN A 40 -0.83 20.86 44.51
CA ASN A 40 -0.34 20.33 45.78
C ASN A 40 0.37 18.97 45.61
N ILE A 41 1.39 18.91 44.74
CA ILE A 41 2.12 17.66 44.47
C ILE A 41 3.55 17.75 44.96
N ASP A 42 3.92 16.83 45.86
CA ASP A 42 5.31 16.69 46.34
C ASP A 42 6.16 15.76 45.47
N LEU A 43 5.51 14.79 44.80
CA LEU A 43 6.15 13.78 43.96
C LEU A 43 5.23 13.35 42.81
N LEU A 44 5.75 13.39 41.58
CA LEU A 44 5.08 12.84 40.41
C LEU A 44 5.79 11.58 39.93
N ILE A 45 5.08 10.46 39.86
CA ILE A 45 5.56 9.21 39.24
C ILE A 45 4.81 9.01 37.93
N ILE A 46 5.54 8.81 36.84
CA ILE A 46 4.98 8.58 35.50
C ILE A 46 5.39 7.19 35.06
N ASP A 47 4.41 6.31 34.91
CA ASP A 47 4.60 5.02 34.27
C ASP A 47 4.64 5.16 32.75
N GLU A 48 5.39 4.28 32.09
CA GLU A 48 5.67 4.32 30.65
C GLU A 48 6.14 5.70 30.15
N ALA A 49 7.08 6.31 30.89
CA ALA A 49 7.56 7.68 30.65
C ALA A 49 8.08 7.94 29.22
N HIS A 50 8.44 6.88 28.48
CA HIS A 50 8.86 6.94 27.08
C HIS A 50 7.73 7.33 26.12
N LEU A 51 6.46 7.30 26.54
CA LEU A 51 5.30 7.71 25.77
C LEU A 51 5.14 9.24 25.77
N ARG A 52 5.09 9.83 24.57
CA ARG A 52 5.05 11.29 24.42
C ARG A 52 3.64 11.87 24.58
N LYS A 53 3.30 12.37 25.76
CA LYS A 53 2.06 13.15 26.01
C LYS A 53 2.37 14.62 26.27
N LYS A 54 2.19 15.48 25.25
CA LYS A 54 2.60 16.90 25.27
C LYS A 54 2.16 17.67 26.53
N ARG A 55 0.92 17.48 26.99
CA ARG A 55 0.39 18.16 28.18
C ARG A 55 1.12 17.71 29.46
N ILE A 56 1.29 16.39 29.64
CA ILE A 56 2.07 15.84 30.76
C ILE A 56 3.49 16.37 30.74
N LEU A 57 4.14 16.44 29.57
CA LEU A 57 5.49 16.98 29.44
C LEU A 57 5.60 18.47 29.86
N HIS A 58 4.59 19.27 29.53
CA HIS A 58 4.49 20.65 30.00
C HIS A 58 4.30 20.72 31.52
N ASP A 59 3.49 19.84 32.09
CA ASP A 59 3.29 19.76 33.54
C ASP A 59 4.57 19.30 34.26
N ILE A 60 5.37 18.41 33.68
CA ILE A 60 6.72 18.06 34.17
C ILE A 60 7.62 19.29 34.21
N GLU A 61 7.71 20.07 33.13
CA GLU A 61 8.53 21.30 33.08
C GLU A 61 8.10 22.29 34.18
N ARG A 62 6.79 22.51 34.33
CA ARG A 62 6.22 23.38 35.36
C ARG A 62 6.57 22.92 36.78
N LEU A 63 6.33 21.63 37.07
CA LEU A 63 6.57 21.05 38.40
C LEU A 63 8.05 21.06 38.78
N ARG A 64 8.93 20.75 37.81
CA ARG A 64 10.38 20.83 37.99
C ARG A 64 10.83 22.25 38.31
N ALA A 65 10.28 23.26 37.64
CA ALA A 65 10.58 24.66 37.92
C ALA A 65 10.15 25.08 39.34
N SER A 66 9.09 24.46 39.90
CA SER A 66 8.66 24.66 41.30
C SER A 66 9.40 23.79 42.33
N GLY A 67 10.38 22.98 41.91
CA GLY A 67 11.18 22.13 42.82
C GLY A 67 10.56 20.77 43.17
N VAL A 68 9.47 20.37 42.50
CA VAL A 68 8.82 19.07 42.70
C VAL A 68 9.64 17.96 42.03
N LYS A 69 9.77 16.81 42.71
CA LYS A 69 10.49 15.65 42.18
C LYS A 69 9.62 14.88 41.18
N VAL A 70 10.21 14.51 40.04
CA VAL A 70 9.54 13.71 39.00
C VAL A 70 10.34 12.45 38.73
N ILE A 71 9.68 11.29 38.81
CA ILE A 71 10.26 9.97 38.53
C ILE A 71 9.53 9.37 37.33
N GLY A 72 10.28 9.07 36.26
CA GLY A 72 9.76 8.33 35.11
C GLY A 72 10.15 6.86 35.20
N LEU A 73 9.17 5.97 35.13
CA LEU A 73 9.37 4.52 35.03
C LEU A 73 9.20 4.12 33.56
N SER A 74 10.12 3.32 33.04
CA SER A 74 10.04 2.83 31.66
C SER A 74 10.97 1.63 31.49
N GLY A 75 10.44 0.54 30.91
CA GLY A 75 11.27 -0.57 30.44
C GLY A 75 12.06 -0.26 29.17
N THR A 76 11.75 0.86 28.50
CA THR A 76 12.35 1.26 27.22
C THR A 76 12.63 2.77 27.19
N PRO A 77 13.61 3.29 27.96
CA PRO A 77 13.90 4.72 28.08
C PRO A 77 14.65 5.31 26.87
N PHE A 78 14.36 4.85 25.64
CA PHE A 78 15.15 5.15 24.44
C PHE A 78 14.63 6.35 23.65
N SER A 79 13.50 6.92 24.06
CA SER A 79 12.90 8.07 23.38
C SER A 79 13.80 9.31 23.51
N PRO A 80 14.31 9.91 22.40
CA PRO A 80 15.26 11.03 22.46
C PRO A 80 14.75 12.29 23.18
N PHE A 81 13.42 12.44 23.33
CA PHE A 81 12.87 13.57 24.07
C PHE A 81 13.10 13.45 25.58
N LEU A 82 13.34 12.25 26.12
CA LEU A 82 13.46 12.04 27.56
C LEU A 82 14.61 12.85 28.16
N GLY A 83 15.74 12.97 27.45
CA GLY A 83 16.89 13.78 27.89
C GLY A 83 16.58 15.27 28.08
N LYS A 84 15.48 15.78 27.51
CA LYS A 84 15.01 17.15 27.74
C LYS A 84 14.24 17.31 29.06
N TYR A 85 13.52 16.28 29.48
CA TYR A 85 12.56 16.36 30.60
C TYR A 85 13.08 15.72 31.89
N TYR A 86 14.02 14.77 31.79
CA TYR A 86 14.59 14.05 32.91
C TYR A 86 16.09 14.29 33.01
N ASP A 87 16.58 14.42 34.24
CA ASP A 87 17.97 14.80 34.50
C ASP A 87 18.95 13.63 34.49
N ARG A 88 18.53 12.45 34.96
CA ARG A 88 19.40 11.27 35.10
C ARG A 88 18.64 10.00 34.74
N LEU A 89 19.31 9.11 34.02
CA LEU A 89 18.87 7.72 33.91
C LEU A 89 19.38 6.98 35.14
N ILE A 90 18.47 6.29 35.84
CA ILE A 90 18.84 5.34 36.89
C ILE A 90 18.55 3.96 36.32
N LYS A 91 19.61 3.19 36.05
CA LYS A 91 19.52 1.80 35.55
C LYS A 91 19.75 0.85 36.74
N PRO A 92 18.69 0.40 37.44
CA PRO A 92 18.85 -0.47 38.61
C PRO A 92 19.24 -1.90 38.23
N THR A 93 18.94 -2.32 37.00
CA THR A 93 19.25 -3.65 36.48
C THR A 93 19.19 -3.68 34.96
N THR A 94 19.69 -4.75 34.32
CA THR A 94 19.62 -5.00 32.88
C THR A 94 18.78 -6.23 32.55
N ILE A 95 18.36 -6.39 31.28
CA ILE A 95 17.62 -7.58 30.84
C ILE A 95 18.47 -8.85 31.07
N GLY A 96 19.78 -8.77 30.78
CA GLY A 96 20.70 -9.89 31.01
C GLY A 96 20.78 -10.30 32.49
N GLU A 97 20.85 -9.34 33.40
CA GLU A 97 20.84 -9.60 34.84
C GLU A 97 19.52 -10.22 35.33
N LEU A 98 18.38 -9.70 34.84
CA LEU A 98 17.06 -10.26 35.17
C LEU A 98 16.90 -11.69 34.67
N ILE A 99 17.43 -12.02 33.48
CA ILE A 99 17.47 -13.39 32.97
C ILE A 99 18.38 -14.27 33.83
N HIS A 100 19.56 -13.77 34.22
CA HIS A 100 20.52 -14.51 35.04
C HIS A 100 19.95 -14.85 36.43
N ARG A 101 19.24 -13.90 37.04
CA ARG A 101 18.57 -14.06 38.34
C ARG A 101 17.32 -14.95 38.28
N GLY A 102 16.79 -15.19 37.08
CA GLY A 102 15.53 -15.90 36.88
C GLY A 102 14.28 -15.06 37.11
N ASP A 103 14.42 -13.73 37.17
CA ASP A 103 13.29 -12.79 37.19
C ASP A 103 12.67 -12.65 35.78
N LEU A 104 13.44 -12.94 34.73
CA LEU A 104 12.99 -13.15 33.36
C LEU A 104 13.38 -14.54 32.85
N SER A 105 12.58 -15.07 31.93
CA SER A 105 12.85 -16.32 31.22
C SER A 105 14.04 -16.16 30.27
N LYS A 106 14.85 -17.23 30.15
CA LYS A 106 15.78 -17.40 29.03
C LYS A 106 15.03 -17.47 27.70
N TYR A 107 15.73 -17.37 26.57
CA TYR A 107 15.13 -17.54 25.25
C TYR A 107 16.03 -18.29 24.27
N GLU A 108 15.40 -18.93 23.28
CA GLU A 108 16.05 -19.44 22.08
C GLU A 108 15.63 -18.56 20.89
N PHE A 109 16.60 -18.10 20.10
CA PHE A 109 16.35 -17.12 19.04
C PHE A 109 16.67 -17.68 17.66
N TYR A 110 15.70 -17.64 16.76
CA TYR A 110 15.81 -18.11 15.38
C TYR A 110 15.38 -17.00 14.42
N ALA A 111 16.10 -16.85 13.31
CA ALA A 111 15.75 -15.87 12.27
C ALA A 111 15.84 -16.53 10.88
N PRO A 112 14.89 -17.40 10.54
CA PRO A 112 14.99 -18.26 9.34
C PRO A 112 14.79 -17.50 8.03
N THR A 113 14.19 -16.31 8.06
CA THR A 113 13.88 -15.53 6.86
C THR A 113 14.14 -14.05 7.06
N LYS A 114 14.67 -13.43 6.01
CA LYS A 114 14.96 -12.00 5.95
C LYS A 114 14.29 -11.38 4.72
N PRO A 115 13.18 -10.64 4.88
CA PRO A 115 12.50 -10.01 3.75
C PRO A 115 13.39 -8.91 3.13
N ASP A 116 13.30 -8.74 1.80
CA ASP A 116 13.98 -7.63 1.12
C ASP A 116 13.19 -6.33 1.32
N LEU A 117 13.76 -5.43 2.12
CA LEU A 117 13.16 -4.14 2.47
C LEU A 117 13.70 -2.98 1.63
N LYS A 118 14.39 -3.26 0.51
CA LYS A 118 14.87 -2.22 -0.41
C LYS A 118 13.70 -1.40 -0.96
N GLY A 119 13.78 -0.08 -0.81
CA GLY A 119 12.77 0.85 -1.33
C GLY A 119 11.61 1.17 -0.39
N VAL A 120 11.51 0.50 0.78
CA VAL A 120 10.48 0.82 1.78
C VAL A 120 10.79 2.17 2.44
N LYS A 121 9.84 3.10 2.37
CA LYS A 121 9.96 4.44 2.95
C LYS A 121 9.88 4.40 4.47
N THR A 122 10.39 5.45 5.12
CA THR A 122 10.30 5.65 6.57
C THR A 122 9.23 6.71 6.87
N LYS A 123 8.44 6.50 7.93
CA LYS A 123 7.41 7.39 8.46
C LYS A 123 7.68 7.60 9.95
N SER A 124 7.48 8.83 10.43
CA SER A 124 7.61 9.15 11.84
C SER A 124 6.33 8.78 12.61
N SER A 125 6.48 8.14 13.76
CA SER A 125 5.42 7.84 14.75
C SER A 125 5.74 8.50 16.08
N LEU A 126 4.69 9.00 16.76
CA LEU A 126 4.82 9.62 18.08
C LEU A 126 5.22 8.62 19.18
N GLU A 127 4.84 7.36 19.01
CA GLU A 127 4.98 6.30 20.02
C GLU A 127 6.30 5.53 19.85
N TYR A 128 6.74 5.34 18.60
CA TYR A 128 7.86 4.46 18.27
C TYR A 128 9.02 5.15 17.53
N GLY A 129 8.93 6.47 17.32
CA GLY A 129 9.92 7.23 16.55
C GLY A 129 9.83 6.99 15.04
N ASN A 130 10.96 7.08 14.35
CA ASN A 130 11.02 6.88 12.90
C ASN A 130 11.05 5.38 12.54
N ASP A 131 10.04 4.91 11.82
CA ASP A 131 9.93 3.51 11.43
C ASP A 131 9.44 3.33 9.99
N TYR A 132 9.38 2.11 9.49
CA TYR A 132 8.94 1.82 8.13
C TYR A 132 7.48 2.19 7.86
N ASN A 133 7.17 2.46 6.58
CA ASN A 133 5.80 2.66 6.11
C ASN A 133 5.03 1.34 6.13
N GLU A 134 3.97 1.28 6.94
CA GLU A 134 3.20 0.04 7.18
C GLU A 134 2.50 -0.50 5.94
N THR A 135 2.00 0.35 5.04
CA THR A 135 1.33 -0.09 3.82
C THR A 135 2.31 -0.82 2.90
N GLN A 136 3.49 -0.23 2.68
CA GLN A 136 4.53 -0.83 1.85
C GLN A 136 5.13 -2.09 2.50
N LEU A 137 5.28 -2.10 3.82
CA LEU A 137 5.71 -3.29 4.54
C LEU A 137 4.70 -4.43 4.41
N ALA A 138 3.41 -4.13 4.49
CA ALA A 138 2.38 -5.16 4.41
C ALA A 138 2.37 -5.86 3.05
N GLU A 139 2.61 -5.14 1.95
CA GLU A 139 2.73 -5.73 0.62
C GLU A 139 3.85 -6.79 0.55
N ILE A 140 4.99 -6.52 1.19
CA ILE A 140 6.13 -7.45 1.25
C ILE A 140 5.81 -8.62 2.19
N MET A 141 5.30 -8.31 3.38
CA MET A 141 5.07 -9.31 4.42
C MET A 141 3.88 -10.23 4.13
N CYS A 142 2.93 -9.79 3.31
CA CYS A 142 1.83 -10.63 2.80
C CYS A 142 2.23 -11.52 1.61
N GLY A 143 3.50 -11.55 1.21
CA GLY A 143 3.97 -12.46 0.18
C GLY A 143 3.70 -13.92 0.58
N SER A 144 3.07 -14.70 -0.31
CA SER A 144 2.64 -16.07 -0.04
C SER A 144 3.77 -16.99 0.42
N THR A 145 4.97 -16.83 -0.17
CA THR A 145 6.17 -17.57 0.23
C THR A 145 6.53 -17.28 1.69
N LEU A 146 6.61 -16.01 2.08
CA LEU A 146 7.02 -15.63 3.43
C LEU A 146 6.02 -16.07 4.50
N VAL A 147 4.73 -15.97 4.21
CA VAL A 147 3.69 -16.44 5.15
C VAL A 147 3.68 -17.97 5.23
N GLY A 148 3.90 -18.66 4.11
CA GLY A 148 4.14 -20.11 4.11
C GLY A 148 5.33 -20.50 4.98
N ASP A 149 6.45 -19.78 4.85
CA ASP A 149 7.65 -20.02 5.65
C ASP A 149 7.41 -19.78 7.14
N ILE A 150 6.63 -18.77 7.52
CA ILE A 150 6.24 -18.52 8.92
C ILE A 150 5.47 -19.71 9.50
N VAL A 151 4.44 -20.18 8.78
CA VAL A 151 3.61 -21.29 9.26
C VAL A 151 4.41 -22.58 9.33
N GLN A 152 5.19 -22.89 8.30
CA GLN A 152 6.02 -24.08 8.26
C GLN A 152 7.06 -24.07 9.38
N ASN A 153 7.73 -22.94 9.60
CA ASN A 153 8.72 -22.81 10.66
C ASN A 153 8.12 -23.06 12.04
N TRP A 154 6.92 -22.52 12.32
CA TRP A 154 6.23 -22.75 13.58
C TRP A 154 5.73 -24.19 13.73
N LEU A 155 5.24 -24.83 12.67
CA LEU A 155 4.84 -26.25 12.71
C LEU A 155 6.02 -27.16 13.05
N GLU A 156 7.19 -26.89 12.47
CA GLU A 156 8.40 -27.70 12.68
C GLU A 156 9.06 -27.42 14.04
N ASN A 157 9.09 -26.16 14.47
CA ASN A 157 9.97 -25.72 15.57
C ASN A 157 9.21 -25.10 16.75
N GLY A 158 7.93 -24.74 16.59
CA GLY A 158 7.14 -24.02 17.59
C GLY A 158 6.66 -24.86 18.77
N ARG A 159 6.78 -26.20 18.69
CA ARG A 159 6.50 -27.16 19.77
C ARG A 159 5.07 -27.06 20.35
N ASP A 160 4.11 -26.62 19.52
CA ASP A 160 2.71 -26.38 19.93
C ASP A 160 2.57 -25.48 21.18
N LEU A 161 3.47 -24.52 21.34
CA LEU A 161 3.50 -23.62 22.49
C LEU A 161 2.49 -22.46 22.36
N PRO A 162 1.98 -21.89 23.47
CA PRO A 162 1.21 -20.65 23.46
C PRO A 162 2.01 -19.52 22.80
N THR A 163 1.48 -19.02 21.69
CA THR A 163 2.23 -18.14 20.78
C THR A 163 1.55 -16.80 20.55
N ILE A 164 2.35 -15.72 20.52
CA ILE A 164 1.92 -14.43 19.96
C ILE A 164 2.66 -14.19 18.64
N ALA A 165 1.91 -13.84 17.60
CA ALA A 165 2.45 -13.41 16.32
C ALA A 165 2.24 -11.90 16.12
N PHE A 166 3.31 -11.13 15.91
CA PHE A 166 3.24 -9.69 15.66
C PHE A 166 3.29 -9.40 14.16
N CYS A 167 2.22 -8.82 13.62
CA CYS A 167 2.05 -8.51 12.20
C CYS A 167 2.10 -6.99 11.91
N VAL A 168 2.26 -6.65 10.63
CA VAL A 168 2.37 -5.25 10.16
C VAL A 168 1.04 -4.50 10.24
N ASN A 169 -0.02 -5.09 9.70
CA ASN A 169 -1.36 -4.51 9.66
C ASN A 169 -2.43 -5.61 9.72
N VAL A 170 -3.71 -5.21 9.77
CA VAL A 170 -4.85 -6.12 9.89
C VAL A 170 -4.94 -7.12 8.73
N ALA A 171 -4.65 -6.68 7.49
CA ALA A 171 -4.66 -7.57 6.34
C ALA A 171 -3.61 -8.69 6.45
N HIS A 172 -2.39 -8.36 6.86
CA HIS A 172 -1.34 -9.34 7.13
C HIS A 172 -1.73 -10.29 8.26
N ALA A 173 -2.25 -9.76 9.37
CA ALA A 173 -2.67 -10.59 10.50
C ALA A 173 -3.80 -11.57 10.14
N ASN A 174 -4.80 -11.12 9.38
CA ASN A 174 -5.86 -11.97 8.88
C ASN A 174 -5.28 -13.08 8.00
N TYR A 175 -4.39 -12.74 7.07
CA TYR A 175 -3.79 -13.73 6.18
C TYR A 175 -2.98 -14.79 6.93
N LEU A 176 -2.12 -14.39 7.87
CA LEU A 176 -1.35 -15.32 8.70
C LEU A 176 -2.25 -16.21 9.56
N THR A 177 -3.29 -15.63 10.17
CA THR A 177 -4.29 -16.37 10.96
C THR A 177 -5.00 -17.44 10.13
N ILE A 178 -5.34 -17.11 8.88
CA ILE A 178 -5.96 -18.07 7.97
C ILE A 178 -4.99 -19.22 7.65
N GLN A 179 -3.73 -18.91 7.36
CA GLN A 179 -2.75 -19.96 7.05
C GLN A 179 -2.53 -20.92 8.22
N PHE A 180 -2.49 -20.43 9.47
CA PHE A 180 -2.45 -21.30 10.65
C PHE A 180 -3.72 -22.14 10.80
N ASN A 181 -4.90 -21.54 10.66
CA ASN A 181 -6.16 -22.28 10.77
C ASN A 181 -6.32 -23.34 9.66
N LEU A 182 -5.82 -23.10 8.45
CA LEU A 182 -5.83 -24.06 7.33
C LEU A 182 -5.01 -25.31 7.62
N VAL A 183 -3.94 -25.20 8.41
CA VAL A 183 -3.11 -26.34 8.85
C VAL A 183 -3.57 -26.91 10.19
N GLY A 184 -4.76 -26.54 10.67
CA GLY A 184 -5.37 -27.06 11.89
C GLY A 184 -4.88 -26.42 13.19
N VAL A 185 -4.13 -25.31 13.12
CA VAL A 185 -3.65 -24.58 14.29
C VAL A 185 -4.60 -23.44 14.60
N ASN A 186 -5.29 -23.50 15.75
CA ASN A 186 -6.27 -22.48 16.09
C ASN A 186 -5.60 -21.12 16.38
N ALA A 187 -5.82 -20.17 15.48
CA ALA A 187 -5.30 -18.82 15.57
C ALA A 187 -6.43 -17.79 15.54
N GLU A 188 -6.33 -16.74 16.37
CA GLU A 188 -7.29 -15.63 16.41
C GLU A 188 -6.57 -14.28 16.25
N VAL A 189 -7.17 -13.36 15.49
CA VAL A 189 -6.64 -12.00 15.32
C VAL A 189 -7.10 -11.11 16.46
N MET A 190 -6.19 -10.29 16.98
CA MET A 190 -6.51 -9.21 17.90
C MET A 190 -5.94 -7.88 17.40
N THR A 191 -6.77 -6.84 17.36
CA THR A 191 -6.38 -5.49 16.89
C THR A 191 -6.87 -4.43 17.87
N ALA A 192 -6.51 -3.16 17.59
CA ALA A 192 -6.96 -2.02 18.39
C ALA A 192 -8.49 -1.86 18.38
N ASP A 193 -9.14 -2.28 17.29
CA ASP A 193 -10.59 -2.16 17.09
C ASP A 193 -11.37 -3.36 17.66
N THR A 194 -10.69 -4.41 18.17
CA THR A 194 -11.35 -5.56 18.79
C THR A 194 -12.10 -5.11 20.06
N PRO A 195 -13.44 -5.30 20.14
CA PRO A 195 -14.25 -5.00 21.32
C PRO A 195 -13.71 -5.63 22.61
N VAL A 196 -14.00 -4.99 23.76
CA VAL A 196 -13.42 -5.38 25.06
C VAL A 196 -13.88 -6.79 25.48
N ASP A 197 -15.15 -7.11 25.29
CA ASP A 197 -15.76 -8.41 25.55
C ASP A 197 -15.18 -9.52 24.66
N GLU A 198 -15.01 -9.23 23.36
CA GLU A 198 -14.37 -10.15 22.42
C GLU A 198 -12.89 -10.37 22.79
N ARG A 199 -12.17 -9.30 23.14
CA ARG A 199 -10.78 -9.37 23.59
C ARG A 199 -10.63 -10.28 24.81
N GLN A 200 -11.46 -10.10 25.84
CA GLN A 200 -11.45 -10.95 27.03
C GLN A 200 -11.74 -12.41 26.69
N THR A 201 -12.65 -12.66 25.74
CA THR A 201 -12.96 -14.01 25.27
C THR A 201 -11.77 -14.67 24.59
N ILE A 202 -11.05 -13.96 23.71
CA ILE A 202 -9.85 -14.47 23.04
C ILE A 202 -8.74 -14.76 24.07
N ILE A 203 -8.52 -13.86 25.03
CA ILE A 203 -7.54 -14.04 26.10
C ILE A 203 -7.86 -15.31 26.91
N HIS A 204 -9.13 -15.49 27.30
CA HIS A 204 -9.56 -16.68 28.04
C HIS A 204 -9.35 -17.98 27.23
N ARG A 205 -9.65 -17.97 25.92
CA ARG A 205 -9.38 -19.11 25.05
C ARG A 205 -7.89 -19.41 24.92
N PHE A 206 -7.05 -18.38 24.91
CA PHE A 206 -5.61 -18.53 24.87
C PHE A 206 -5.06 -19.15 26.16
N GLU A 207 -5.52 -18.67 27.32
CA GLU A 207 -5.13 -19.18 28.63
C GLU A 207 -5.58 -20.63 28.87
N THR A 208 -6.74 -21.01 28.31
CA THR A 208 -7.25 -22.38 28.37
C THR A 208 -6.68 -23.29 27.27
N GLY A 209 -5.87 -22.75 26.36
CA GLY A 209 -5.26 -23.49 25.25
C GLY A 209 -6.20 -23.77 24.07
N ALA A 210 -7.45 -23.31 24.11
CA ALA A 210 -8.39 -23.40 23.00
C ALA A 210 -7.89 -22.59 21.79
N THR A 211 -7.24 -21.45 22.02
CA THR A 211 -6.57 -20.65 21.00
C THR A 211 -5.07 -20.77 21.19
N LYS A 212 -4.38 -21.26 20.17
CA LYS A 212 -2.94 -21.52 20.24
C LYS A 212 -2.11 -20.28 19.92
N ILE A 213 -2.58 -19.48 18.96
CA ILE A 213 -1.86 -18.32 18.46
C ILE A 213 -2.75 -17.10 18.49
N ILE A 214 -2.31 -16.03 19.18
CA ILE A 214 -2.92 -14.70 19.01
C ILE A 214 -2.08 -13.92 18.00
N VAL A 215 -2.70 -13.55 16.88
CA VAL A 215 -2.08 -12.73 15.84
C VAL A 215 -2.42 -11.27 16.08
N SER A 216 -1.43 -10.48 16.51
CA SER A 216 -1.60 -9.12 16.99
C SER A 216 -1.15 -8.06 15.97
N VAL A 217 -1.92 -6.98 15.89
CA VAL A 217 -1.57 -5.75 15.16
C VAL A 217 -1.68 -4.55 16.08
N GLY A 218 -0.52 -4.01 16.49
CA GLY A 218 -0.47 -2.78 17.30
C GLY A 218 -1.14 -2.90 18.67
N VAL A 219 -1.49 -4.11 19.11
CA VAL A 219 -2.06 -4.42 20.43
C VAL A 219 -1.20 -5.45 21.15
N LEU A 220 -1.50 -5.69 22.43
CA LEU A 220 -0.71 -6.57 23.32
C LEU A 220 0.71 -6.09 23.61
N VAL A 221 1.05 -4.88 23.16
CA VAL A 221 2.26 -4.16 23.58
C VAL A 221 2.10 -3.63 25.01
N ALA A 222 0.88 -3.43 25.51
CA ALA A 222 0.57 -3.04 26.88
C ALA A 222 -0.67 -3.82 27.40
N GLY A 223 -0.65 -4.19 28.69
CA GLY A 223 -1.83 -4.74 29.38
C GLY A 223 -2.22 -6.21 29.09
N PHE A 224 -1.36 -7.00 28.44
CA PHE A 224 -1.55 -8.45 28.26
C PHE A 224 -0.59 -9.22 29.17
N ASP A 225 -1.14 -10.14 29.98
CA ASP A 225 -0.42 -10.87 31.03
C ASP A 225 -0.77 -12.38 31.08
N SER A 226 -0.83 -13.03 29.91
CA SER A 226 -1.04 -14.48 29.83
C SER A 226 0.29 -15.22 29.61
N ASP A 227 0.33 -16.54 29.83
CA ASP A 227 1.51 -17.39 29.62
C ASP A 227 1.85 -17.49 28.12
N VAL A 228 2.86 -16.71 27.69
CA VAL A 228 3.39 -16.74 26.32
C VAL A 228 4.72 -17.46 26.32
N ARG A 229 4.84 -18.52 25.52
CA ARG A 229 6.06 -19.34 25.46
C ARG A 229 6.78 -19.26 24.11
N CYS A 230 6.10 -18.72 23.09
CA CYS A 230 6.67 -18.52 21.75
C CYS A 230 6.26 -17.15 21.19
N ILE A 231 7.20 -16.48 20.52
CA ILE A 231 6.95 -15.23 19.78
C ILE A 231 7.28 -15.46 18.30
N ILE A 232 6.32 -15.17 17.42
CA ILE A 232 6.56 -14.99 15.99
C ILE A 232 6.61 -13.48 15.74
N TYR A 233 7.73 -12.99 15.24
CA TYR A 233 7.87 -11.59 14.89
C TYR A 233 7.93 -11.41 13.37
N ALA A 234 6.79 -11.03 12.79
CA ALA A 234 6.59 -10.85 11.35
C ALA A 234 6.34 -9.37 11.00
N ARG A 235 7.04 -8.46 11.69
CA ARG A 235 6.89 -7.01 11.49
C ARG A 235 8.23 -6.29 11.51
N PRO A 236 8.86 -6.06 10.33
CA PRO A 236 10.13 -5.36 10.28
C PRO A 236 10.06 -3.99 10.97
N THR A 237 11.00 -3.69 11.86
CA THR A 237 11.02 -2.40 12.56
C THR A 237 12.43 -1.83 12.71
N LYS A 238 12.49 -0.50 12.82
CA LYS A 238 13.67 0.26 13.25
C LYS A 238 13.59 0.68 14.71
N SER A 239 12.45 0.46 15.36
CA SER A 239 12.18 0.92 16.72
C SER A 239 12.57 -0.12 17.76
N GLU A 240 13.54 0.23 18.61
CA GLU A 240 13.96 -0.61 19.74
C GLU A 240 12.88 -0.75 20.80
N ILE A 241 12.12 0.31 21.05
CA ILE A 241 10.99 0.32 21.98
C ILE A 241 10.02 -0.81 21.61
N ARG A 242 9.59 -0.83 20.35
CA ARG A 242 8.67 -1.86 19.85
C ARG A 242 9.27 -3.26 19.91
N TRP A 243 10.53 -3.39 19.51
CA TRP A 243 11.24 -4.65 19.51
C TRP A 243 11.30 -5.26 20.91
N LEU A 244 11.76 -4.50 21.91
CA LEU A 244 11.85 -4.96 23.29
C LEU A 244 10.48 -5.19 23.92
N GLN A 245 9.49 -4.33 23.67
CA GLN A 245 8.15 -4.52 24.22
C GLN A 245 7.47 -5.78 23.66
N ALA A 246 7.68 -6.09 22.37
CA ALA A 246 7.14 -7.29 21.77
C ALA A 246 7.80 -8.56 22.33
N LEU A 247 9.14 -8.59 22.37
CA LEU A 247 9.89 -9.74 22.89
C LEU A 247 9.68 -9.92 24.40
N GLY A 248 9.58 -8.82 25.15
CA GLY A 248 9.36 -8.83 26.60
C GLY A 248 8.08 -9.54 27.03
N ARG A 249 7.07 -9.67 26.15
CA ARG A 249 5.88 -10.49 26.41
C ARG A 249 6.21 -11.96 26.54
N GLY A 250 7.14 -12.44 25.71
CA GLY A 250 7.68 -13.79 25.78
C GLY A 250 8.73 -13.97 26.88
N LEU A 251 9.36 -12.92 27.41
CA LEU A 251 10.41 -13.07 28.43
C LEU A 251 9.88 -13.17 29.87
N ARG A 252 8.59 -12.99 30.11
CA ARG A 252 8.00 -13.20 31.44
C ARG A 252 8.15 -14.66 31.89
N THR A 253 8.42 -14.87 33.17
CA THR A 253 8.47 -16.22 33.74
C THR A 253 7.08 -16.82 33.87
N ALA A 254 6.99 -18.14 33.75
CA ALA A 254 5.75 -18.89 33.93
C ALA A 254 6.07 -20.28 34.50
N PRO A 255 5.16 -20.92 35.26
CA PRO A 255 5.37 -22.27 35.77
C PRO A 255 5.71 -23.26 34.65
N GLY A 256 6.82 -23.99 34.79
CA GLY A 256 7.26 -24.98 33.81
C GLY A 256 7.78 -24.41 32.49
N LYS A 257 8.16 -23.13 32.45
CA LYS A 257 8.78 -22.49 31.28
C LYS A 257 10.31 -22.46 31.44
N GLU A 258 11.00 -23.26 30.64
CA GLU A 258 12.47 -23.28 30.62
C GLU A 258 13.07 -22.13 29.81
N SER A 259 12.48 -21.85 28.65
CA SER A 259 12.89 -20.77 27.75
C SER A 259 11.75 -20.35 26.82
N CYS A 260 11.73 -19.08 26.41
CA CYS A 260 10.86 -18.59 25.35
C CYS A 260 11.46 -18.90 23.97
N LEU A 261 10.65 -19.37 23.02
CA LEU A 261 11.05 -19.44 21.62
C LEU A 261 10.78 -18.09 20.93
N ILE A 262 11.70 -17.63 20.09
CA ILE A 262 11.54 -16.41 19.30
C ILE A 262 11.89 -16.73 17.84
N PHE A 263 10.93 -16.54 16.95
CA PHE A 263 11.07 -16.65 15.50
C PHE A 263 10.97 -15.27 14.86
N ASP A 264 12.10 -14.73 14.41
CA ASP A 264 12.15 -13.46 13.67
C ASP A 264 12.11 -13.69 12.15
N HIS A 265 10.93 -13.48 11.56
CA HIS A 265 10.71 -13.52 10.11
C HIS A 265 10.81 -12.14 9.46
N SER A 266 11.27 -11.13 10.22
CA SER A 266 11.32 -9.75 9.80
C SER A 266 12.74 -9.24 9.51
N GLY A 267 13.75 -10.01 9.95
CA GLY A 267 15.16 -9.63 9.91
C GLY A 267 15.53 -8.48 10.82
N THR A 268 14.72 -8.22 11.86
CA THR A 268 14.93 -7.12 12.82
C THR A 268 16.13 -7.41 13.72
N VAL A 269 16.36 -8.66 14.12
CA VAL A 269 17.51 -9.05 14.96
C VAL A 269 18.85 -8.75 14.29
N HIS A 270 18.93 -8.84 12.96
CA HIS A 270 20.16 -8.48 12.23
C HIS A 270 20.44 -6.97 12.25
N ARG A 271 19.45 -6.15 12.59
CA ARG A 271 19.60 -4.70 12.72
C ARG A 271 19.79 -4.29 14.17
N LEU A 272 18.93 -4.78 15.07
CA LEU A 272 18.86 -4.31 16.45
C LEU A 272 19.57 -5.26 17.43
N GLY A 273 19.97 -6.45 17.02
CA GLY A 273 20.55 -7.44 17.93
C GLY A 273 19.53 -8.03 18.92
N TYR A 274 20.05 -8.72 19.94
CA TYR A 274 19.26 -9.39 20.95
C TYR A 274 18.68 -8.43 21.98
N PRO A 275 17.56 -8.79 22.64
CA PRO A 275 16.96 -7.94 23.66
C PRO A 275 17.90 -7.61 24.82
N ASP A 276 18.73 -8.55 25.26
CA ASP A 276 19.71 -8.37 26.34
C ASP A 276 20.97 -7.58 25.94
N SER A 277 21.16 -7.30 24.64
CA SER A 277 22.25 -6.49 24.12
C SER A 277 21.91 -4.99 23.98
N ILE A 278 20.64 -4.62 24.21
CA ILE A 278 20.17 -3.24 24.10
C ILE A 278 20.28 -2.56 25.47
N GLU A 279 21.39 -1.88 25.71
CA GLU A 279 21.65 -1.17 26.96
C GLU A 279 21.99 0.30 26.72
N TYR A 280 21.57 1.15 27.67
CA TYR A 280 21.84 2.58 27.70
C TYR A 280 22.25 2.96 29.13
N ASP A 281 23.37 3.67 29.26
CA ASP A 281 23.84 4.18 30.55
C ASP A 281 23.34 5.61 30.81
N ASP A 282 23.00 6.34 29.74
CA ASP A 282 22.56 7.74 29.77
C ASP A 282 21.28 7.97 28.97
N LEU A 283 20.60 9.10 29.23
CA LEU A 283 19.42 9.52 28.47
C LEU A 283 19.81 10.04 27.09
N PRO A 284 19.18 9.56 26.00
CA PRO A 284 19.44 10.07 24.65
C PRO A 284 18.97 11.53 24.50
N GLY A 285 19.75 12.34 23.77
CA GLY A 285 19.37 13.70 23.35
C GLY A 285 19.79 14.86 24.28
N LYS A 286 20.67 14.65 25.25
CA LYS A 286 21.30 15.74 26.01
C LYS A 286 22.48 16.36 25.24
N SER A 287 22.55 17.69 25.21
CA SER A 287 23.54 18.49 24.47
C SER A 287 24.82 18.79 25.26
N ASP A 288 25.05 18.12 26.39
CA ASP A 288 26.14 18.36 27.35
C ASP A 288 27.37 17.46 27.11
N GLY A 289 27.53 16.90 25.91
CA GLY A 289 28.64 16.00 25.53
C GLY A 289 28.30 14.50 25.60
N MET A 290 27.12 14.13 26.10
CA MET A 290 26.61 12.75 26.13
C MET A 290 26.21 12.19 24.74
N GLU A 291 26.18 13.03 23.71
CA GLU A 291 25.93 12.60 22.33
C GLU A 291 27.07 11.70 21.78
N GLU A 292 28.29 11.91 22.28
CA GLU A 292 29.48 11.14 21.90
C GLU A 292 29.52 9.76 22.59
N SER A 293 29.12 9.66 23.86
CA SER A 293 28.99 8.37 24.57
C SER A 293 27.87 7.50 23.98
N ALA A 294 26.71 8.10 23.68
CA ALA A 294 25.62 7.41 22.99
C ALA A 294 26.03 6.94 21.58
N ARG A 295 26.79 7.73 20.81
CA ARG A 295 27.36 7.30 19.53
C ARG A 295 28.34 6.14 19.68
N ARG A 296 29.21 6.19 20.70
CA ARG A 296 30.21 5.15 20.96
C ARG A 296 29.56 3.82 21.33
N ALA A 297 28.50 3.83 22.15
CA ALA A 297 27.72 2.64 22.48
C ALA A 297 27.03 2.03 21.24
N VAL A 298 26.53 2.87 20.33
CA VAL A 298 25.94 2.42 19.05
C VAL A 298 27.00 1.80 18.13
N GLU A 299 28.20 2.38 18.04
CA GLU A 299 29.32 1.81 17.27
C GLU A 299 29.80 0.48 17.85
N GLU A 300 29.98 0.37 19.17
CA GLU A 300 30.41 -0.87 19.83
C GLU A 300 29.37 -2.00 19.67
N ARG A 301 28.08 -1.66 19.64
CA ARG A 301 26.99 -2.62 19.35
C ARG A 301 26.97 -3.06 17.89
N ALA A 302 27.30 -2.18 16.95
CA ALA A 302 27.40 -2.54 15.53
C ALA A 302 28.50 -3.60 15.28
N GLU A 303 29.55 -3.62 16.11
CA GLU A 303 30.62 -4.63 16.06
C GLU A 303 30.25 -5.98 16.70
N LYS A 304 29.19 -6.05 17.52
CA LYS A 304 28.79 -7.24 18.30
C LYS A 304 27.50 -7.92 17.81
N LEU A 305 27.03 -7.63 16.59
CA LEU A 305 25.77 -8.19 16.08
C LEU A 305 25.83 -9.72 15.87
N PRO A 306 24.71 -10.43 16.12
CA PRO A 306 24.66 -11.89 16.01
C PRO A 306 24.67 -12.40 14.56
N HIS A 307 25.13 -13.64 14.40
CA HIS A 307 25.21 -14.33 13.10
C HIS A 307 24.35 -15.59 13.09
N GLU A 308 23.59 -15.76 12.01
CA GLU A 308 22.71 -16.91 11.80
C GLU A 308 23.51 -18.20 11.58
N CYS A 309 23.05 -19.32 12.17
CA CYS A 309 23.56 -20.64 11.85
C CYS A 309 23.02 -21.11 10.49
N SER A 310 23.92 -21.43 9.57
CA SER A 310 23.60 -21.95 8.22
C SER A 310 22.88 -23.31 8.18
N GLN A 311 22.78 -24.03 9.30
CA GLN A 311 22.13 -25.34 9.36
C GLN A 311 20.77 -25.31 10.08
N CYS A 312 20.67 -24.62 11.21
CA CYS A 312 19.46 -24.65 12.05
C CYS A 312 18.82 -23.27 12.26
N HIS A 313 19.32 -22.22 11.59
CA HIS A 313 18.82 -20.84 11.69
C HIS A 313 18.86 -20.22 13.11
N TYR A 314 19.47 -20.91 14.08
CA TYR A 314 19.73 -20.38 15.41
C TYR A 314 20.66 -19.18 15.30
N MET A 315 20.28 -18.05 15.90
CA MET A 315 21.12 -16.87 15.94
C MET A 315 22.23 -17.10 16.97
N LYS A 316 23.48 -17.10 16.52
CA LYS A 316 24.67 -17.27 17.36
C LYS A 316 25.15 -15.90 17.84
N PRO A 317 25.56 -15.76 19.11
CA PRO A 317 26.25 -14.56 19.57
C PRO A 317 27.49 -14.25 18.72
N ALA A 318 27.87 -12.97 18.64
CA ALA A 318 29.07 -12.56 17.92
C ALA A 318 30.31 -13.31 18.44
N GLY A 319 31.21 -13.74 17.54
CA GLY A 319 32.39 -14.52 17.87
C GLY A 319 32.15 -16.03 18.11
N VAL A 320 30.91 -16.50 18.18
CA VAL A 320 30.60 -17.92 18.41
C VAL A 320 30.68 -18.72 17.09
N TYR A 321 31.79 -19.46 16.93
CA TYR A 321 32.06 -20.23 15.72
C TYR A 321 31.19 -21.49 15.59
N VAL A 322 31.22 -22.36 16.61
CA VAL A 322 30.40 -23.58 16.68
C VAL A 322 29.00 -23.22 17.15
N CYS A 323 27.96 -23.63 16.41
CA CYS A 323 26.58 -23.39 16.80
C CYS A 323 26.29 -24.07 18.16
N PRO A 324 25.89 -23.32 19.21
CA PRO A 324 25.62 -23.91 20.51
C PRO A 324 24.34 -24.75 20.53
N LYS A 325 23.49 -24.62 19.51
CA LYS A 325 22.23 -25.36 19.39
C LYS A 325 22.39 -26.70 18.67
N CYS A 326 22.93 -26.70 17.45
CA CYS A 326 23.04 -27.91 16.63
C CYS A 326 24.46 -28.46 16.48
N GLY A 327 25.48 -27.81 17.06
CA GLY A 327 26.88 -28.21 16.92
C GLY A 327 27.50 -27.91 15.55
N HIS A 328 26.78 -27.27 14.63
CA HIS A 328 27.28 -26.93 13.30
C HIS A 328 28.53 -26.05 13.37
N LYS A 329 29.63 -26.53 12.81
CA LYS A 329 30.87 -25.80 12.61
C LYS A 329 30.97 -25.43 11.13
N PRO A 330 30.86 -24.14 10.75
CA PRO A 330 31.10 -23.71 9.38
C PRO A 330 32.52 -24.14 8.98
N LEU A 331 32.73 -24.57 7.74
CA LEU A 331 34.09 -24.79 7.23
C LEU A 331 34.67 -23.43 6.83
N GLY A 332 35.30 -22.73 7.77
CA GLY A 332 36.04 -21.49 7.53
C GLY A 332 37.54 -21.75 7.35
N GLY A 333 38.11 -21.19 6.27
CA GLY A 333 39.52 -21.31 5.88
C GLY A 333 40.52 -20.90 6.97
N GLU A 334 41.72 -21.44 6.81
CA GLU A 334 42.84 -21.46 7.75
C GLU A 334 43.10 -20.13 8.48
N ASP A 335 43.37 -20.25 9.78
CA ASP A 335 43.99 -19.24 10.62
C ASP A 335 45.23 -18.67 9.91
N VAL A 336 45.26 -17.36 9.67
CA VAL A 336 46.50 -16.67 9.30
C VAL A 336 47.00 -15.96 10.54
N ASP A 337 48.00 -16.59 11.15
CA ASP A 337 48.92 -15.97 12.10
C ASP A 337 49.51 -14.70 11.46
N THR A 338 49.41 -13.57 12.16
CA THR A 338 49.83 -12.27 11.64
C THR A 338 51.35 -12.19 11.60
N ASP A 339 51.94 -12.49 10.44
CA ASP A 339 53.35 -12.19 10.18
C ASP A 339 53.51 -10.71 9.76
N THR A 340 54.19 -9.96 10.63
CA THR A 340 54.54 -8.55 10.48
C THR A 340 55.59 -8.36 9.38
N GLY A 341 55.16 -8.27 8.13
CA GLY A 341 56.09 -7.87 7.09
C GLY A 341 55.63 -8.07 5.66
N ARG A 342 54.71 -7.22 5.17
CA ARG A 342 54.70 -6.64 3.81
C ARG A 342 53.47 -5.76 3.60
N LYS A 343 53.70 -4.61 2.96
CA LYS A 343 52.75 -3.53 2.68
C LYS A 343 51.43 -4.05 2.09
N LEU A 344 50.34 -3.87 2.84
CA LEU A 344 48.97 -4.05 2.37
C LEU A 344 48.46 -2.77 1.70
N THR A 345 48.09 -2.87 0.43
CA THR A 345 47.17 -1.93 -0.21
C THR A 345 45.75 -2.37 0.09
N LYS A 346 44.95 -1.49 0.70
CA LYS A 346 43.51 -1.71 0.95
C LYS A 346 42.77 -1.95 -0.36
N LEU A 347 42.12 -3.11 -0.51
CA LEU A 347 41.08 -3.34 -1.51
C LEU A 347 39.71 -3.21 -0.85
N GLY A 348 38.81 -2.47 -1.51
CA GLY A 348 37.49 -2.10 -1.01
C GLY A 348 36.56 -3.30 -0.81
N LYS A 349 35.64 -3.16 0.14
CA LYS A 349 34.62 -4.14 0.53
C LYS A 349 33.79 -4.64 -0.67
N ASN A 350 33.61 -5.96 -0.71
CA ASN A 350 32.65 -6.73 -1.51
C ASN A 350 32.73 -6.61 -3.05
N GLN A 351 33.58 -7.44 -3.66
CA GLN A 351 33.27 -8.01 -4.98
C GLN A 351 33.19 -9.52 -4.84
N HIS A 352 32.00 -10.07 -5.04
CA HIS A 352 31.83 -11.49 -5.27
C HIS A 352 32.53 -11.82 -6.61
N LEU A 353 33.62 -12.60 -6.55
CA LEU A 353 34.33 -13.07 -7.73
C LEU A 353 33.52 -14.22 -8.35
N PRO A 354 32.99 -14.08 -9.57
CA PRO A 354 32.15 -15.10 -10.17
C PRO A 354 32.94 -16.38 -10.43
N THR A 355 32.36 -17.50 -10.03
CA THR A 355 32.91 -18.85 -10.16
C THR A 355 32.97 -19.29 -11.63
N LYS A 356 33.81 -20.30 -11.93
CA LYS A 356 33.89 -20.91 -13.28
C LYS A 356 32.53 -21.49 -13.74
N ALA A 357 31.74 -22.02 -12.81
CA ALA A 357 30.41 -22.56 -13.10
C ALA A 357 29.41 -21.47 -13.51
N GLU A 358 29.43 -20.31 -12.83
CA GLU A 358 28.57 -19.17 -13.18
C GLU A 358 28.93 -18.57 -14.54
N LYS A 359 30.24 -18.46 -14.81
CA LYS A 359 30.77 -18.06 -16.12
C LYS A 359 30.33 -19.03 -17.22
N GLN A 360 30.46 -20.34 -16.99
CA GLN A 360 30.00 -21.38 -17.92
C GLN A 360 28.49 -21.29 -18.19
N ALA A 361 27.66 -21.20 -17.14
CA ALA A 361 26.22 -21.11 -17.28
C ALA A 361 25.79 -19.85 -18.06
N TRP A 362 26.46 -18.73 -17.82
CA TRP A 362 26.20 -17.48 -18.54
C TRP A 362 26.58 -17.58 -20.02
N TRP A 363 27.73 -18.18 -20.33
CA TRP A 363 28.18 -18.41 -21.71
C TRP A 363 27.21 -19.31 -22.48
N SER A 364 26.81 -20.44 -21.87
CA SER A 364 25.83 -21.37 -22.42
C SER A 364 24.47 -20.71 -22.73
N GLN A 365 24.04 -19.77 -21.90
CA GLN A 365 22.80 -19.00 -22.13
C GLN A 365 22.91 -17.98 -23.26
N ILE A 366 24.08 -17.35 -23.44
CA ILE A 366 24.34 -16.48 -24.60
C ILE A 366 24.32 -17.31 -25.91
N LYS A 367 24.92 -18.51 -25.91
CA LYS A 367 24.90 -19.41 -27.07
C LYS A 367 23.49 -19.94 -27.37
N PHE A 368 22.67 -20.18 -26.36
CA PHE A 368 21.24 -20.50 -26.55
C PHE A 368 20.49 -19.35 -27.22
N TYR A 369 20.68 -18.11 -26.75
CA TYR A 369 20.08 -16.93 -27.38
C TYR A 369 20.50 -16.76 -28.84
N GLN A 370 21.77 -17.02 -29.16
CA GLN A 370 22.27 -17.01 -30.53
C GLN A 370 21.51 -18.02 -31.43
N ARG A 371 21.37 -19.28 -30.98
CA ARG A 371 20.64 -20.33 -31.71
C ARG A 371 19.14 -20.01 -31.82
N GLN A 372 18.53 -19.51 -30.75
CA GLN A 372 17.11 -19.14 -30.71
C GLN A 372 16.77 -18.02 -31.71
N ARG A 373 17.67 -17.07 -31.94
CA ARG A 373 17.43 -16.01 -32.93
C ARG A 373 17.43 -16.54 -34.37
N VAL A 374 18.28 -17.52 -34.65
CA VAL A 374 18.32 -18.19 -35.96
C VAL A 374 17.02 -18.97 -36.19
N SER A 375 16.53 -19.72 -35.21
CA SER A 375 15.27 -20.47 -35.34
C SER A 375 14.03 -19.58 -35.47
N GLN A 376 14.06 -18.35 -34.95
CA GLN A 376 12.99 -17.36 -35.09
C GLN A 376 13.05 -16.55 -36.40
N GLY A 377 13.93 -16.89 -37.35
CA GLY A 377 14.07 -16.16 -38.62
C GLY A 377 14.60 -14.72 -38.47
N LYS A 378 15.18 -14.38 -37.30
CA LYS A 378 15.78 -13.07 -37.05
C LYS A 378 17.25 -13.07 -37.48
N LYS A 379 17.80 -11.88 -37.79
CA LYS A 379 19.24 -11.76 -38.11
C LYS A 379 20.11 -12.44 -37.03
N PRO A 380 21.04 -13.34 -37.42
CA PRO A 380 21.92 -14.03 -36.48
C PRO A 380 22.82 -13.04 -35.77
N VAL A 381 23.07 -13.29 -34.48
CA VAL A 381 24.13 -12.58 -33.74
C VAL A 381 25.45 -13.32 -33.97
N SER A 382 26.52 -12.56 -34.25
CA SER A 382 27.84 -13.15 -34.52
C SER A 382 28.48 -13.72 -33.26
N ASP A 383 29.43 -14.65 -33.42
CA ASP A 383 30.21 -15.18 -32.30
C ASP A 383 31.01 -14.08 -31.60
N ALA A 384 31.51 -13.11 -32.36
CA ALA A 384 32.13 -11.90 -31.80
C ALA A 384 31.16 -11.14 -30.88
N TRP A 385 29.88 -10.99 -31.27
CA TRP A 385 28.88 -10.34 -30.42
C TRP A 385 28.64 -11.13 -29.13
N CYS A 386 28.63 -12.46 -29.19
CA CYS A 386 28.49 -13.33 -28.03
C CYS A 386 29.68 -13.15 -27.07
N ALA A 387 30.91 -13.26 -27.58
CA ALA A 387 32.14 -13.11 -26.80
C ALA A 387 32.27 -11.72 -26.16
N HIS A 388 31.90 -10.65 -26.89
CA HIS A 388 31.87 -9.29 -26.33
C HIS A 388 30.80 -9.12 -25.24
N THR A 389 29.68 -9.83 -25.35
CA THR A 389 28.62 -9.81 -24.33
C THR A 389 29.03 -10.54 -23.06
N PHE A 390 29.78 -11.62 -23.19
CA PHE A 390 30.42 -12.29 -22.07
C PHE A 390 31.46 -11.39 -21.38
N ARG A 391 32.36 -10.79 -22.17
CA ARG A 391 33.42 -9.91 -21.66
C ARG A 391 32.88 -8.65 -20.97
N GLU A 392 31.78 -8.09 -21.44
CA GLU A 392 31.14 -6.93 -20.79
C GLU A 392 30.60 -7.27 -19.39
N LYS A 393 30.24 -8.53 -19.11
CA LYS A 393 29.76 -8.98 -17.79
C LYS A 393 30.90 -9.35 -16.86
N PHE A 394 31.92 -10.07 -17.35
CA PHE A 394 32.96 -10.68 -16.50
C PHE A 394 34.36 -10.05 -16.63
N GLY A 395 34.57 -9.12 -17.55
CA GLY A 395 35.86 -8.46 -17.78
C GLY A 395 36.89 -9.30 -18.57
N GLU A 396 36.62 -10.59 -18.78
CA GLU A 396 37.49 -11.56 -19.46
C GLU A 396 36.81 -12.20 -20.68
N TRP A 397 37.59 -12.86 -21.54
CA TRP A 397 37.07 -13.60 -22.70
C TRP A 397 36.60 -15.01 -22.29
N PRO A 398 35.62 -15.61 -22.99
CA PRO A 398 35.07 -16.93 -22.68
C PRO A 398 36.02 -18.07 -23.09
N ASN A 399 37.29 -17.98 -22.68
CA ASN A 399 38.30 -19.00 -22.95
C ASN A 399 38.03 -20.21 -22.05
N ASP A 400 38.21 -21.42 -22.59
CA ASP A 400 38.00 -22.69 -21.87
C ASP A 400 36.57 -22.94 -21.35
N LEU A 401 35.55 -22.38 -22.02
CA LEU A 401 34.13 -22.61 -21.75
C LEU A 401 33.46 -23.40 -22.88
N SER A 402 32.51 -24.28 -22.52
CA SER A 402 31.74 -25.10 -23.46
C SER A 402 30.64 -24.32 -24.17
N ASP A 403 30.51 -24.50 -25.48
CA ASP A 403 29.48 -23.89 -26.34
C ASP A 403 28.10 -24.57 -26.25
N PHE A 404 27.91 -25.49 -25.29
CA PHE A 404 26.63 -26.16 -25.07
C PHE A 404 25.55 -25.14 -24.67
N PRO A 405 24.43 -25.02 -25.40
CA PRO A 405 23.41 -24.02 -25.11
C PRO A 405 22.55 -24.42 -23.90
N MET A 406 22.20 -23.44 -23.07
CA MET A 406 21.32 -23.60 -21.90
C MET A 406 20.19 -22.56 -21.95
N GLU A 407 18.97 -22.91 -21.55
CA GLU A 407 17.84 -21.98 -21.60
C GLU A 407 18.12 -20.66 -20.87
N ILE A 408 17.69 -19.56 -21.48
CA ILE A 408 17.98 -18.22 -20.97
C ILE A 408 17.12 -17.89 -19.75
N THR A 409 17.79 -17.55 -18.65
CA THR A 409 17.14 -17.05 -17.43
C THR A 409 16.67 -15.59 -17.59
N PRO A 410 15.73 -15.12 -16.73
CA PRO A 410 15.33 -13.71 -16.72
C PRO A 410 16.50 -12.73 -16.54
N GLU A 411 17.53 -13.09 -15.77
CA GLU A 411 18.72 -12.24 -15.56
C GLU A 411 19.49 -12.02 -16.86
N VAL A 412 19.84 -13.09 -17.58
CA VAL A 412 20.58 -13.01 -18.86
C VAL A 412 19.73 -12.34 -19.94
N SER A 413 18.42 -12.64 -19.96
CA SER A 413 17.45 -12.02 -20.89
C SER A 413 17.36 -10.51 -20.68
N ASN A 414 17.25 -10.06 -19.42
CA ASN A 414 17.23 -8.65 -19.07
C ASN A 414 18.54 -7.96 -19.42
N TYR A 415 19.68 -8.60 -19.16
CA TYR A 415 21.00 -8.05 -19.51
C TYR A 415 21.16 -7.83 -21.02
N ILE A 416 20.81 -8.83 -21.84
CA ILE A 416 20.82 -8.72 -23.30
C ILE A 416 19.86 -7.63 -23.78
N ARG A 417 18.65 -7.55 -23.21
CA ARG A 417 17.68 -6.50 -23.54
C ARG A 417 18.22 -5.12 -23.21
N HIS A 418 18.82 -4.93 -22.03
CA HIS A 418 19.45 -3.67 -21.64
C HIS A 418 20.59 -3.26 -22.58
N LYS A 419 21.43 -4.21 -23.01
CA LYS A 419 22.49 -3.97 -23.98
C LYS A 419 21.95 -3.50 -25.33
N LEU A 420 20.88 -4.14 -25.83
CA LEU A 420 20.24 -3.76 -27.09
C LEU A 420 19.56 -2.39 -27.00
N ILE A 421 18.91 -2.07 -25.87
CA ILE A 421 18.32 -0.75 -25.62
C ILE A 421 19.42 0.32 -25.54
N ARG A 422 20.54 0.04 -24.86
CA ARG A 422 21.70 0.94 -24.78
C ARG A 422 22.28 1.22 -26.16
N TYR A 423 22.41 0.19 -27.00
CA TYR A 423 22.88 0.32 -28.38
C TYR A 423 21.91 1.14 -29.26
N ALA A 424 20.60 0.90 -29.14
CA ALA A 424 19.57 1.66 -29.86
C ALA A 424 19.54 3.15 -29.46
N LYS A 425 19.64 3.44 -28.15
CA LYS A 425 19.73 4.81 -27.63
C LYS A 425 21.04 5.50 -28.03
N GLY A 426 22.14 4.74 -28.13
CA GLY A 426 23.44 5.24 -28.63
C GLY A 426 23.37 5.67 -30.10
N LYS A 427 22.70 4.89 -30.97
CA LYS A 427 22.45 5.29 -32.36
C LYS A 427 21.51 6.50 -32.48
N GLY A 428 20.50 6.61 -31.62
CA GLY A 428 19.61 7.78 -31.57
C GLY A 428 20.34 9.09 -31.21
N LYS A 429 21.36 9.02 -30.34
CA LYS A 429 22.20 10.19 -30.01
C LYS A 429 23.20 10.57 -31.12
N ALA A 430 23.70 9.59 -31.89
CA ALA A 430 24.60 9.85 -33.02
C ALA A 430 23.87 10.39 -34.26
N ALA A 431 22.58 10.05 -34.44
CA ALA A 431 21.75 10.58 -35.53
C ALA A 431 21.25 12.02 -35.27
N ALA A 432 21.08 12.40 -34.00
CA ALA A 432 20.60 13.74 -33.62
C ALA A 432 21.67 14.86 -33.71
N SER A 433 22.94 14.51 -33.92
CA SER A 433 24.06 15.46 -34.00
C SER A 433 24.53 15.77 -35.43
N ALA A 434 23.81 15.33 -36.46
CA ALA A 434 24.26 15.46 -37.86
C ALA A 434 23.30 16.24 -38.80
N GLU A 435 22.17 16.76 -38.33
CA GLU A 435 21.23 17.51 -39.20
C GLU A 435 20.91 18.90 -38.64
N THR A 436 21.85 19.84 -38.81
CA THR A 436 21.58 21.28 -38.83
C THR A 436 22.21 21.90 -40.07
N ALA A 437 21.51 21.83 -41.20
CA ALA A 437 21.69 22.71 -42.35
C ALA A 437 20.38 22.73 -43.17
N SER A 438 19.63 23.84 -43.05
CA SER A 438 18.53 24.24 -43.96
C SER A 438 19.19 24.91 -45.19
N PRO A 439 18.60 24.98 -46.42
CA PRO A 439 17.33 25.70 -46.62
C PRO A 439 16.41 25.30 -47.81
N HIS A 440 15.23 25.94 -47.77
CA HIS A 440 14.38 26.40 -48.89
C HIS A 440 13.18 25.59 -49.40
N SER A 441 12.00 26.20 -49.13
CA SER A 441 10.97 26.61 -50.11
C SER A 441 9.99 25.56 -50.66
N ARG A 442 8.69 25.80 -50.39
CA ARG A 442 7.58 26.04 -51.35
C ARG A 442 6.26 25.48 -50.82
N LEU A 443 5.35 26.38 -50.48
CA LEU A 443 3.92 26.12 -50.31
C LEU A 443 3.22 26.23 -51.68
N ARG A 444 2.40 25.22 -52.04
CA ARG A 444 1.31 25.26 -53.03
C ARG A 444 0.09 24.65 -52.33
N HIS A 445 -0.96 25.42 -51.99
CA HIS A 445 -2.19 25.71 -52.77
C HIS A 445 -3.02 24.48 -53.17
N TYR A 446 -4.24 24.37 -52.59
CA TYR A 446 -5.60 24.18 -53.19
C TYR A 446 -6.60 23.50 -52.20
N PRO A 447 -7.95 23.59 -52.38
CA PRO A 447 -8.81 24.72 -52.03
C PRO A 447 -9.93 24.38 -51.01
N GLN A 448 -10.64 25.42 -50.55
CA GLN A 448 -11.93 25.34 -49.85
C GLN A 448 -13.12 25.36 -50.83
N GLY A 449 -14.17 24.62 -50.51
CA GLY A 449 -15.54 24.70 -51.05
C GLY A 449 -16.36 23.56 -50.39
N ASN A 450 -17.62 23.68 -49.96
CA ASN A 450 -18.66 24.66 -50.24
C ASN A 450 -19.65 24.76 -49.05
N LYS A 451 -20.32 25.91 -49.00
CA LYS A 451 -21.47 26.24 -48.15
C LYS A 451 -22.75 25.54 -48.64
N CYS A 452 -23.65 25.20 -47.72
CA CYS A 452 -25.09 25.06 -48.01
C CYS A 452 -25.90 25.78 -46.92
N LYS A 453 -26.90 26.57 -47.35
CA LYS A 453 -27.82 27.40 -46.55
C LYS A 453 -29.22 26.78 -46.50
N THR A 454 -29.84 26.81 -45.30
CA THR A 454 -31.27 27.08 -44.91
C THR A 454 -32.42 26.20 -45.48
N PRO A 455 -33.68 26.23 -44.94
CA PRO A 455 -34.30 26.98 -43.80
C PRO A 455 -35.00 26.04 -42.76
N GLY A 456 -35.30 26.40 -41.51
CA GLY A 456 -36.30 27.35 -41.03
C GLY A 456 -37.57 26.61 -40.53
N ARG A 457 -37.83 26.60 -39.22
CA ARG A 457 -39.19 26.50 -38.63
C ARG A 457 -39.18 27.06 -37.21
N GLU A 458 -39.94 28.14 -37.05
CA GLU A 458 -40.25 28.85 -35.82
C GLU A 458 -41.16 28.02 -34.90
N TYR A 459 -41.01 28.21 -33.59
CA TYR A 459 -42.16 28.42 -32.70
C TYR A 459 -41.77 29.46 -31.65
N SER A 460 -42.52 30.55 -31.68
CA SER A 460 -42.53 31.69 -30.77
C SER A 460 -43.37 31.39 -29.52
N GLN A 461 -43.23 32.25 -28.50
CA GLN A 461 -43.88 32.35 -27.18
C GLN A 461 -43.01 31.77 -26.06
N TYR A 462 -42.41 32.55 -25.16
CA TYR A 462 -42.90 33.74 -24.47
C TYR A 462 -41.80 34.79 -24.25
N ALA A 463 -42.17 36.06 -24.44
CA ALA A 463 -41.38 37.22 -24.04
C ALA A 463 -41.87 37.74 -22.68
N TRP A 464 -40.99 37.61 -21.67
CA TRP A 464 -40.86 38.41 -20.43
C TRP A 464 -39.55 37.93 -19.74
N GLU A 465 -38.38 38.54 -20.03
CA GLU A 465 -37.67 39.54 -19.21
C GLU A 465 -37.15 39.01 -17.85
N LYS A 466 -35.84 38.98 -17.49
CA LYS A 466 -34.67 39.79 -17.86
C LYS A 466 -33.39 38.95 -18.06
N ASN A 467 -32.50 39.48 -18.89
CA ASN A 467 -31.18 38.98 -19.28
C ASN A 467 -30.34 38.36 -18.15
N ARG A 468 -30.07 37.06 -18.22
CA ARG A 468 -28.98 36.39 -17.49
C ARG A 468 -27.78 36.17 -18.40
N VAL A 469 -27.06 37.25 -18.72
CA VAL A 469 -25.82 37.13 -19.48
C VAL A 469 -24.73 36.64 -18.51
N LYS A 470 -24.04 35.55 -18.85
CA LYS A 470 -22.90 35.06 -18.05
C LYS A 470 -21.82 36.14 -18.02
N THR A 471 -21.15 36.31 -16.89
CA THR A 471 -20.09 37.31 -16.69
C THR A 471 -19.06 37.34 -17.83
N ALA A 472 -18.55 36.19 -18.28
CA ALA A 472 -17.59 36.11 -19.37
C ALA A 472 -18.14 36.56 -20.73
N GLU A 473 -19.46 36.43 -20.95
CA GLU A 473 -20.12 36.91 -22.17
C GLU A 473 -20.46 38.40 -22.07
N ALA A 474 -20.87 38.87 -20.89
CA ALA A 474 -21.12 40.28 -20.60
C ALA A 474 -19.82 41.11 -20.66
N ALA A 475 -18.69 40.51 -20.29
CA ALA A 475 -17.37 41.12 -20.36
C ALA A 475 -16.86 41.30 -21.80
N LYS A 476 -17.48 40.65 -22.81
CA LYS A 476 -17.00 40.78 -24.19
C LYS A 476 -17.14 42.20 -24.70
N GLY A 477 -16.06 42.73 -25.26
CA GLY A 477 -15.97 44.13 -25.70
C GLY A 477 -15.82 45.15 -24.56
N ARG A 478 -15.80 44.70 -23.30
CA ARG A 478 -15.60 45.52 -22.09
C ARG A 478 -14.26 45.20 -21.40
N TRP A 479 -13.35 44.49 -22.06
CA TRP A 479 -12.04 44.16 -21.47
C TRP A 479 -11.12 45.36 -21.20
N PRO A 480 -11.15 46.49 -21.93
CA PRO A 480 -10.33 47.65 -21.56
C PRO A 480 -10.57 48.15 -20.13
N GLU A 481 -11.84 48.33 -19.74
CA GLU A 481 -12.22 48.77 -18.39
C GLU A 481 -11.97 47.71 -17.32
N ILE A 482 -12.18 46.42 -17.64
CA ILE A 482 -11.94 45.32 -16.70
C ILE A 482 -10.43 45.18 -16.43
N LEU A 483 -9.59 45.26 -17.46
CA LEU A 483 -8.14 45.18 -17.30
C LEU A 483 -7.59 46.36 -16.51
N GLU A 484 -8.12 47.56 -16.73
CA GLU A 484 -7.77 48.75 -15.96
C GLU A 484 -8.14 48.61 -14.48
N HIS A 485 -9.36 48.14 -14.18
CA HIS A 485 -9.81 47.90 -12.80
C HIS A 485 -8.92 46.93 -12.01
N PHE A 486 -8.33 45.95 -12.69
CA PHE A 486 -7.46 44.94 -12.08
C PHE A 486 -5.96 45.26 -12.19
N ASP A 487 -5.59 46.49 -12.58
CA ASP A 487 -4.21 46.93 -12.77
C ASP A 487 -3.42 46.06 -13.77
N LEU A 488 -4.10 45.56 -14.81
CA LEU A 488 -3.53 44.70 -15.84
C LEU A 488 -3.14 45.48 -17.10
N PRO A 489 -2.18 44.96 -17.90
CA PRO A 489 -1.79 45.59 -19.15
C PRO A 489 -2.99 45.84 -20.08
N PRO A 490 -3.03 46.97 -20.81
CA PRO A 490 -4.10 47.25 -21.76
C PRO A 490 -4.02 46.36 -22.99
N ILE A 491 -5.08 46.37 -23.81
CA ILE A 491 -5.12 45.64 -25.08
C ILE A 491 -4.05 46.17 -26.03
N THR A 492 -3.13 45.31 -26.45
CA THR A 492 -1.99 45.67 -27.32
C THR A 492 -2.15 45.22 -28.78
N GLY A 493 -3.21 44.46 -29.07
CA GLY A 493 -3.48 43.92 -30.40
C GLY A 493 -2.37 42.99 -30.87
N LYS A 494 -1.77 43.31 -32.03
CA LYS A 494 -0.65 42.52 -32.59
C LYS A 494 0.70 42.83 -31.96
N ASN A 495 0.81 43.92 -31.19
CA ASN A 495 2.07 44.36 -30.58
C ASN A 495 2.28 43.70 -29.22
N HIS A 496 3.54 43.47 -28.84
CA HIS A 496 3.88 43.04 -27.49
C HIS A 496 3.80 44.22 -26.50
N TYR A 497 3.31 43.95 -25.30
CA TYR A 497 3.32 44.89 -24.19
C TYR A 497 4.77 45.22 -23.81
N ARG A 498 5.05 46.50 -23.58
CA ARG A 498 6.41 46.99 -23.27
C ARG A 498 6.87 46.60 -21.87
N GLY A 499 5.93 46.36 -20.95
CA GLY A 499 6.20 45.93 -19.58
C GLY A 499 6.42 44.42 -19.44
N GLU A 500 6.37 43.97 -18.19
CA GLU A 500 6.50 42.56 -17.83
C GLU A 500 5.17 41.82 -17.97
N CYS A 501 5.22 40.52 -18.28
CA CYS A 501 4.04 39.67 -18.24
C CYS A 501 3.52 39.58 -16.79
N PRO A 502 2.24 39.87 -16.51
CA PRO A 502 1.70 39.83 -15.15
C PRO A 502 1.62 38.41 -14.57
N VAL A 503 1.78 37.36 -15.40
CA VAL A 503 1.76 35.96 -14.96
C VAL A 503 3.17 35.41 -14.72
N CYS A 504 4.17 35.77 -15.53
CA CYS A 504 5.50 35.16 -15.48
C CYS A 504 6.69 36.13 -15.47
N GLY A 505 6.46 37.46 -15.51
CA GLY A 505 7.51 38.48 -15.50
C GLY A 505 8.27 38.68 -16.82
N ALA A 506 8.01 37.90 -17.88
CA ALA A 506 8.77 38.01 -19.14
C ALA A 506 8.49 39.33 -19.88
N ARG A 507 9.54 40.10 -20.22
CA ARG A 507 9.45 41.36 -21.00
C ARG A 507 9.35 41.10 -22.50
N GLY A 508 8.48 41.86 -23.19
CA GLY A 508 8.39 41.85 -24.66
C GLY A 508 7.87 40.55 -25.29
N LYS A 509 7.28 39.65 -24.50
CA LYS A 509 6.71 38.36 -24.96
C LYS A 509 5.21 38.22 -24.70
N PHE A 510 4.62 39.15 -23.94
CA PHE A 510 3.21 39.18 -23.59
C PHE A 510 2.45 40.14 -24.50
N ARG A 511 1.26 39.77 -24.95
CA ARG A 511 0.31 40.67 -25.62
C ARG A 511 -1.13 40.26 -25.33
N ILE A 512 -2.03 41.23 -25.41
CA ILE A 512 -3.48 41.01 -25.34
C ILE A 512 -4.04 41.38 -26.72
N ASP A 513 -4.48 40.37 -27.47
CA ASP A 513 -4.93 40.50 -28.87
C ASP A 513 -6.46 40.56 -29.03
N ASP A 514 -7.22 40.39 -27.94
CA ASP A 514 -8.67 40.63 -27.85
C ASP A 514 -9.50 40.05 -29.00
N ARG A 515 -9.22 38.80 -29.39
CA ARG A 515 -9.97 38.11 -30.44
C ARG A 515 -11.41 37.91 -29.99
N ASP A 516 -12.32 38.22 -30.90
CA ASP A 516 -13.78 38.14 -30.71
C ASP A 516 -14.26 38.95 -29.50
N GLY A 517 -13.50 39.98 -29.10
CA GLY A 517 -13.78 40.81 -27.93
C GLY A 517 -13.64 40.07 -26.60
N ALA A 518 -12.94 38.94 -26.53
CA ALA A 518 -12.86 38.09 -25.33
C ALA A 518 -11.63 38.36 -24.43
N GLY A 519 -10.88 39.43 -24.68
CA GLY A 519 -9.71 39.81 -23.90
C GLY A 519 -8.56 38.83 -24.05
N THR A 520 -8.47 38.13 -25.19
CA THR A 520 -7.51 37.05 -25.38
C THR A 520 -6.08 37.54 -25.26
N TRP A 521 -5.22 36.73 -24.65
CA TRP A 521 -3.83 37.03 -24.41
C TRP A 521 -2.94 35.86 -24.75
N ILE A 522 -1.70 36.18 -25.12
CA ILE A 522 -0.68 35.22 -25.53
C ILE A 522 0.66 35.63 -24.93
N CYS A 523 1.34 34.65 -24.34
CA CYS A 523 2.70 34.76 -23.84
C CYS A 523 3.46 33.44 -24.03
N VAL A 524 4.76 33.47 -23.73
CA VAL A 524 5.59 32.26 -23.62
C VAL A 524 5.16 31.35 -22.45
N CYS A 525 4.54 31.89 -21.41
CA CYS A 525 4.06 31.11 -20.27
C CYS A 525 2.67 30.50 -20.50
N GLY A 526 1.94 30.92 -21.54
CA GLY A 526 0.60 30.41 -21.81
C GLY A 526 -0.26 31.35 -22.66
N SER A 527 -1.51 30.96 -22.82
CA SER A 527 -2.55 31.75 -23.49
C SER A 527 -3.92 31.51 -22.86
N GLY A 528 -4.85 32.43 -23.09
CA GLY A 528 -6.19 32.40 -22.50
C GLY A 528 -7.09 33.55 -22.96
N ASP A 529 -8.30 33.57 -22.45
CA ASP A 529 -9.20 34.73 -22.50
C ASP A 529 -8.93 35.69 -21.32
N GLY A 530 -9.60 36.84 -21.32
CA GLY A 530 -9.44 37.86 -20.28
C GLY A 530 -9.82 37.34 -18.89
N MET A 531 -10.82 36.45 -18.81
CA MET A 531 -11.28 35.89 -17.55
C MET A 531 -10.21 35.01 -16.91
N LYS A 532 -9.54 34.19 -17.72
CA LYS A 532 -8.39 33.40 -17.30
C LYS A 532 -7.22 34.30 -16.91
N LEU A 533 -6.99 35.42 -17.60
CA LEU A 533 -5.92 36.36 -17.23
C LEU A 533 -6.13 36.93 -15.83
N VAL A 534 -7.33 37.49 -15.56
CA VAL A 534 -7.69 38.07 -14.26
C VAL A 534 -7.62 37.01 -13.15
N THR A 535 -8.11 35.80 -13.43
CA THR A 535 -8.05 34.70 -12.44
C THR A 535 -6.62 34.31 -12.07
N LEU A 536 -5.71 34.30 -13.04
CA LEU A 536 -4.31 33.93 -12.80
C LEU A 536 -3.50 35.01 -12.07
N THR A 537 -3.93 36.27 -12.14
CA THR A 537 -3.17 37.41 -11.59
C THR A 537 -3.68 37.88 -10.23
N GLN A 538 -4.99 37.76 -9.97
CA GLN A 538 -5.61 38.34 -8.78
C GLN A 538 -5.59 37.46 -7.53
N GLY A 539 -5.35 36.16 -7.65
CA GLY A 539 -5.29 35.24 -6.49
C GLY A 539 -6.62 35.07 -5.72
N LYS A 540 -7.74 35.58 -6.26
CA LYS A 540 -9.08 35.47 -5.68
C LYS A 540 -9.85 34.25 -6.21
N PRO A 541 -10.81 33.69 -5.47
CA PRO A 541 -11.75 32.69 -5.97
C PRO A 541 -12.51 33.16 -7.22
N PHE A 542 -12.72 32.26 -8.19
CA PHE A 542 -13.34 32.58 -9.50
C PHE A 542 -14.73 33.25 -9.38
N ASN A 543 -15.53 32.86 -8.39
CA ASN A 543 -16.84 33.44 -8.13
C ASN A 543 -16.76 34.89 -7.65
N GLU A 544 -15.77 35.24 -6.83
CA GLU A 544 -15.56 36.63 -6.38
C GLU A 544 -15.13 37.53 -7.53
N ILE A 545 -14.25 37.02 -8.40
CA ILE A 545 -13.84 37.71 -9.63
C ILE A 545 -15.04 37.95 -10.55
N CYS A 546 -15.94 36.97 -10.68
CA CYS A 546 -17.14 37.12 -11.47
C CYS A 546 -18.08 38.18 -10.87
N THR A 547 -18.33 38.14 -9.55
CA THR A 547 -19.15 39.14 -8.86
C THR A 547 -18.57 40.55 -9.01
N GLU A 548 -17.25 40.70 -8.89
CA GLU A 548 -16.55 41.99 -9.03
C GLU A 548 -16.64 42.53 -10.46
N ILE A 549 -16.42 41.67 -11.47
CA ILE A 549 -16.59 42.05 -12.88
C ILE A 549 -18.06 42.39 -13.18
N ASP A 550 -19.01 41.60 -12.68
CA ASP A 550 -20.44 41.85 -12.87
C ASP A 550 -20.86 43.19 -12.27
N HIS A 551 -20.38 43.54 -11.07
CA HIS A 551 -20.59 44.86 -10.48
C HIS A 551 -19.95 45.98 -11.30
N LEU A 552 -18.73 45.79 -11.79
CA LEU A 552 -18.01 46.78 -12.59
C LEU A 552 -18.73 47.09 -13.90
N ILE A 553 -19.17 46.06 -14.63
CA ILE A 553 -19.77 46.22 -15.96
C ILE A 553 -21.30 46.42 -15.92
N GLY A 554 -21.89 46.43 -14.73
CA GLY A 554 -23.33 46.58 -14.50
C GLY A 554 -24.16 45.36 -14.90
N ASN A 555 -23.60 44.15 -14.84
CA ASN A 555 -24.29 42.90 -15.14
C ASN A 555 -25.04 42.37 -13.90
N ASP A 556 -26.36 42.26 -13.98
CA ASP A 556 -27.20 41.72 -12.89
C ASP A 556 -27.29 40.18 -12.98
N TYR A 557 -26.15 39.51 -12.80
CA TYR A 557 -26.11 38.05 -12.74
C TYR A 557 -26.32 37.56 -11.30
N GLN A 558 -27.58 37.34 -10.91
CA GLN A 558 -27.88 36.62 -9.66
C GLN A 558 -27.74 35.10 -9.86
N GLN A 559 -26.76 34.52 -9.17
CA GLN A 559 -26.57 33.07 -9.07
C GLN A 559 -27.72 32.47 -8.26
N VAL A 560 -28.77 31.98 -8.92
CA VAL A 560 -29.81 31.21 -8.23
C VAL A 560 -29.18 29.92 -7.74
N LYS A 561 -29.28 29.65 -6.43
CA LYS A 561 -29.08 28.31 -5.86
C LYS A 561 -30.21 27.40 -6.32
N ILE A 562 -30.16 27.00 -7.59
CA ILE A 562 -30.91 25.87 -8.11
C ILE A 562 -30.16 24.63 -7.62
N PRO A 563 -30.82 23.63 -7.01
CA PRO A 563 -30.17 22.37 -6.69
C PRO A 563 -29.51 21.83 -7.96
N VAL A 564 -28.19 21.70 -7.95
CA VAL A 564 -27.46 21.22 -9.11
C VAL A 564 -27.87 19.77 -9.32
N ASN A 565 -28.67 19.49 -10.36
CA ASN A 565 -28.68 18.16 -10.94
C ASN A 565 -27.24 17.92 -11.42
N SER A 566 -26.46 17.18 -10.63
CA SER A 566 -25.04 16.95 -10.86
C SER A 566 -24.78 16.53 -12.31
N SER A 567 -23.65 16.96 -12.87
CA SER A 567 -23.16 16.51 -14.19
C SER A 567 -23.18 14.97 -14.30
N ALA A 568 -23.00 14.27 -13.16
CA ALA A 568 -23.15 12.84 -13.00
C ALA A 568 -24.56 12.33 -13.32
N THR A 569 -25.63 13.00 -12.88
CA THR A 569 -27.02 12.59 -13.16
C THR A 569 -27.35 12.65 -14.66
N SER A 570 -26.92 13.73 -15.34
CA SER A 570 -27.07 13.85 -16.79
C SER A 570 -26.23 12.82 -17.55
N LEU A 571 -25.02 12.51 -17.04
CA LEU A 571 -24.16 11.45 -17.58
C LEU A 571 -24.79 10.06 -17.42
N ARG A 572 -25.34 9.73 -16.24
CA ARG A 572 -26.03 8.45 -15.96
C ARG A 572 -27.20 8.23 -16.92
N LYS A 573 -28.08 9.23 -17.08
CA LYS A 573 -29.20 9.17 -18.04
C LYS A 573 -28.71 8.89 -19.47
N ARG A 574 -27.64 9.57 -19.90
CA ARG A 574 -27.05 9.36 -21.23
C ARG A 574 -26.44 7.97 -21.39
N VAL A 575 -25.76 7.45 -20.37
CA VAL A 575 -25.17 6.11 -20.39
C VAL A 575 -26.25 5.05 -20.45
N LEU A 576 -27.29 5.14 -19.60
CA LEU A 576 -28.43 4.22 -19.62
C LEU A 576 -29.12 4.20 -20.99
N SER A 577 -29.40 5.38 -21.56
CA SER A 577 -30.04 5.50 -22.89
C SER A 577 -29.19 4.91 -24.03
N LYS A 578 -27.86 4.98 -23.93
CA LYS A 578 -26.96 4.35 -24.92
C LYS A 578 -26.81 2.86 -24.69
N PHE A 579 -26.67 2.44 -23.43
CA PHE A 579 -26.51 1.05 -23.04
C PHE A 579 -27.72 0.21 -23.45
N SER A 580 -28.94 0.74 -23.29
CA SER A 580 -30.17 0.06 -23.70
C SER A 580 -30.31 -0.14 -25.21
N LYS A 581 -29.52 0.56 -26.02
CA LYS A 581 -29.51 0.47 -27.50
C LYS A 581 -28.39 -0.43 -28.02
N LEU A 582 -27.52 -0.94 -27.15
CA LEU A 582 -26.45 -1.85 -27.55
C LEU A 582 -27.01 -3.23 -27.86
N GLU A 583 -26.31 -3.95 -28.72
CA GLU A 583 -26.73 -5.29 -29.17
C GLU A 583 -26.66 -6.29 -28.00
N ALA A 584 -27.59 -7.24 -27.99
CA ALA A 584 -27.50 -8.39 -27.09
C ALA A 584 -26.28 -9.24 -27.46
N LEU A 585 -25.74 -9.96 -26.48
CA LEU A 585 -24.48 -10.68 -26.67
C LEU A 585 -24.61 -11.88 -27.63
N ARG A 586 -25.74 -12.58 -27.62
CA ARG A 586 -25.97 -13.80 -28.41
C ARG A 586 -25.84 -13.52 -29.92
N GLY A 587 -25.07 -14.36 -30.62
CA GLY A 587 -24.86 -14.23 -32.07
C GLY A 587 -23.83 -13.18 -32.50
N THR A 588 -23.12 -12.56 -31.55
CA THR A 588 -22.09 -11.54 -31.83
C THR A 588 -20.66 -12.10 -31.69
N SER A 589 -19.65 -11.37 -32.16
CA SER A 589 -18.24 -11.73 -31.89
C SER A 589 -17.88 -11.66 -30.41
N GLY A 590 -18.63 -10.90 -29.61
CA GLY A 590 -18.52 -10.89 -28.15
C GLY A 590 -18.92 -12.23 -27.52
N ALA A 591 -19.97 -12.87 -28.03
CA ALA A 591 -20.30 -14.25 -27.65
C ALA A 591 -19.23 -15.23 -28.13
N ALA A 592 -18.71 -15.05 -29.35
CA ALA A 592 -17.62 -15.90 -29.86
C ALA A 592 -16.35 -15.81 -28.99
N TYR A 593 -16.05 -14.63 -28.45
CA TYR A 593 -14.98 -14.45 -27.46
C TYR A 593 -15.22 -15.24 -26.18
N LEU A 594 -16.42 -15.16 -25.58
CA LEU A 594 -16.71 -15.92 -24.35
C LEU A 594 -16.73 -17.43 -24.62
N ASN A 595 -17.27 -17.85 -25.76
CA ASN A 595 -17.27 -19.24 -26.19
C ASN A 595 -15.84 -19.77 -26.41
N SER A 596 -14.91 -18.97 -26.96
CA SER A 596 -13.50 -19.37 -27.11
C SER A 596 -12.77 -19.53 -25.77
N ARG A 597 -13.34 -18.96 -24.70
CA ARG A 597 -12.95 -19.12 -23.30
C ARG A 597 -13.77 -20.18 -22.57
N GLY A 598 -14.51 -21.03 -23.29
CA GLY A 598 -15.30 -22.13 -22.75
C GLY A 598 -16.60 -21.70 -22.07
N ILE A 599 -16.96 -20.42 -22.11
CA ILE A 599 -18.16 -19.87 -21.46
C ILE A 599 -19.31 -19.83 -22.47
N PHE A 600 -20.28 -20.73 -22.31
CA PHE A 600 -21.45 -20.86 -23.18
C PHE A 600 -22.74 -20.36 -22.52
N ASN A 601 -22.79 -20.34 -21.19
CA ASN A 601 -23.89 -19.77 -20.41
C ASN A 601 -23.75 -18.25 -20.30
N LEU A 602 -24.28 -17.53 -21.29
CA LEU A 602 -24.14 -16.08 -21.39
C LEU A 602 -25.27 -15.33 -20.66
N PRO A 603 -24.97 -14.23 -19.94
CA PRO A 603 -25.99 -13.39 -19.30
C PRO A 603 -26.62 -12.47 -20.35
N ALA A 604 -27.87 -12.76 -20.75
CA ALA A 604 -28.49 -12.13 -21.91
C ALA A 604 -28.58 -10.58 -21.82
N GLU A 605 -28.85 -10.04 -20.62
CA GLU A 605 -29.20 -8.61 -20.45
C GLU A 605 -28.10 -7.78 -19.75
N ALA A 606 -27.23 -8.42 -18.97
CA ALA A 606 -26.24 -7.73 -18.14
C ALA A 606 -24.96 -7.34 -18.89
N ILE A 607 -24.67 -8.02 -20.01
CA ILE A 607 -23.54 -7.73 -20.88
C ILE A 607 -24.06 -7.40 -22.27
N ARG A 608 -23.69 -6.22 -22.78
CA ARG A 608 -24.06 -5.75 -24.10
C ARG A 608 -22.86 -5.65 -25.02
N PHE A 609 -23.10 -5.78 -26.32
CA PHE A 609 -22.07 -5.77 -27.33
C PHE A 609 -22.12 -4.50 -28.18
N ASN A 610 -20.94 -4.01 -28.58
CA ASN A 610 -20.77 -2.98 -29.59
C ASN A 610 -19.72 -3.44 -30.61
N ALA A 611 -20.14 -3.60 -31.87
CA ALA A 611 -19.27 -4.04 -32.97
C ALA A 611 -18.20 -3.00 -33.36
N LYS A 612 -18.43 -1.71 -33.09
CA LYS A 612 -17.57 -0.61 -33.54
C LYS A 612 -17.28 0.37 -32.41
N GLN A 613 -16.17 0.14 -31.73
CA GLN A 613 -15.65 0.98 -30.66
C GLN A 613 -14.35 1.65 -31.08
N ARG A 614 -14.38 2.96 -31.28
CA ARG A 614 -13.16 3.73 -31.53
C ARG A 614 -12.34 3.86 -30.23
N HIS A 615 -11.05 3.57 -30.30
CA HIS A 615 -10.08 3.76 -29.22
C HIS A 615 -8.70 4.06 -29.83
N ASN A 616 -8.09 5.18 -29.43
CA ASN A 616 -6.77 5.63 -29.91
C ASN A 616 -6.58 5.59 -31.44
N GLY A 617 -7.59 5.96 -32.20
CA GLY A 617 -7.56 5.97 -33.67
C GLY A 617 -7.87 4.62 -34.33
N CYS A 618 -7.92 3.52 -33.57
CA CYS A 618 -8.30 2.19 -34.03
C CYS A 618 -9.78 1.90 -33.75
N VAL A 619 -10.35 0.92 -34.45
CA VAL A 619 -11.72 0.43 -34.21
C VAL A 619 -11.65 -1.00 -33.69
N PHE A 620 -12.16 -1.21 -32.49
CA PHE A 620 -12.27 -2.50 -31.82
C PHE A 620 -13.73 -2.92 -31.68
N GLN A 621 -13.97 -4.15 -31.25
CA GLN A 621 -15.27 -4.56 -30.70
C GLN A 621 -15.25 -4.34 -29.18
N SER A 622 -16.40 -4.30 -28.52
CA SER A 622 -16.42 -4.13 -27.06
C SER A 622 -17.61 -4.75 -26.37
N LEU A 623 -17.36 -5.25 -25.17
CA LEU A 623 -18.36 -5.64 -24.18
C LEU A 623 -18.58 -4.50 -23.19
N TYR A 624 -19.83 -4.22 -22.87
CA TYR A 624 -20.23 -3.24 -21.88
C TYR A 624 -21.07 -3.89 -20.79
N SER A 625 -20.84 -3.46 -19.55
CA SER A 625 -21.63 -3.86 -18.38
C SER A 625 -21.80 -2.67 -17.43
N LEU A 626 -22.90 -2.68 -16.68
CA LEU A 626 -23.17 -1.67 -15.66
C LEU A 626 -22.92 -2.25 -14.27
N ALA A 627 -22.22 -1.50 -13.42
CA ALA A 627 -22.02 -1.85 -12.03
C ALA A 627 -22.82 -0.90 -11.13
N THR A 628 -23.59 -1.49 -10.22
CA THR A 628 -24.43 -0.77 -9.27
C THR A 628 -23.98 -1.06 -7.83
N ASP A 629 -24.32 -0.21 -6.88
CA ASP A 629 -24.11 -0.47 -5.44
C ASP A 629 -25.26 -1.28 -4.82
N ASP A 630 -25.21 -1.52 -3.51
CA ASP A 630 -26.25 -2.20 -2.72
C ASP A 630 -27.63 -1.51 -2.76
N LYS A 631 -27.68 -0.22 -3.07
CA LYS A 631 -28.92 0.55 -3.25
C LYS A 631 -29.48 0.46 -4.66
N GLY A 632 -28.74 -0.17 -5.59
CA GLY A 632 -29.10 -0.27 -7.00
C GLY A 632 -28.72 0.98 -7.81
N GLU A 633 -27.97 1.92 -7.23
CA GLU A 633 -27.54 3.13 -7.90
C GLU A 633 -26.40 2.84 -8.87
N LEU A 634 -26.44 3.45 -10.05
CA LEU A 634 -25.45 3.22 -11.11
C LEU A 634 -24.12 3.91 -10.79
N CYS A 635 -23.09 3.12 -10.48
CA CYS A 635 -21.77 3.61 -10.07
C CYS A 635 -20.76 3.66 -11.22
N TYR A 636 -20.69 2.60 -12.04
CA TYR A 636 -19.67 2.49 -13.08
C TYR A 636 -20.19 1.88 -14.38
N LEU A 637 -19.60 2.33 -15.49
CA LEU A 637 -19.65 1.65 -16.79
C LEU A 637 -18.34 0.86 -16.97
N HIS A 638 -18.45 -0.47 -17.01
CA HIS A 638 -17.36 -1.37 -17.31
C HIS A 638 -17.30 -1.66 -18.81
N GLN A 639 -16.12 -1.60 -19.40
CA GLN A 639 -15.86 -1.90 -20.81
C GLN A 639 -14.71 -2.88 -20.95
N THR A 640 -14.86 -3.87 -21.82
CA THR A 640 -13.78 -4.74 -22.29
C THR A 640 -13.65 -4.62 -23.81
N LEU A 641 -12.49 -4.22 -24.30
CA LEU A 641 -12.18 -4.13 -25.74
C LEU A 641 -11.74 -5.50 -26.27
N LEU A 642 -12.24 -5.85 -27.44
CA LEU A 642 -12.00 -7.10 -28.13
C LEU A 642 -11.42 -6.85 -29.52
N ASP A 643 -10.55 -7.76 -29.95
CA ASP A 643 -10.05 -7.87 -31.32
C ASP A 643 -10.40 -9.26 -31.86
N GLY A 644 -11.52 -9.33 -32.58
CA GLY A 644 -12.13 -10.59 -32.98
C GLY A 644 -12.59 -11.42 -31.77
N ALA A 645 -12.19 -12.69 -31.73
CA ALA A 645 -12.54 -13.63 -30.66
C ALA A 645 -11.55 -13.62 -29.48
N LYS A 646 -10.79 -12.54 -29.30
CA LYS A 646 -9.80 -12.36 -28.22
C LYS A 646 -9.95 -10.99 -27.58
N LYS A 647 -9.49 -10.85 -26.33
CA LYS A 647 -9.33 -9.54 -25.69
C LYS A 647 -8.26 -8.75 -26.46
N ALA A 648 -8.51 -7.45 -26.67
CA ALA A 648 -7.59 -6.61 -27.44
C ALA A 648 -6.22 -6.55 -26.75
N ASP A 649 -5.14 -6.75 -27.52
CA ASP A 649 -3.76 -6.76 -27.01
C ASP A 649 -3.20 -5.34 -26.86
N ILE A 650 -3.74 -4.60 -25.90
CA ILE A 650 -3.36 -3.21 -25.58
C ILE A 650 -3.08 -3.03 -24.07
N GLY A 651 -2.69 -4.12 -23.40
CA GLY A 651 -2.41 -4.16 -21.97
C GLY A 651 -3.61 -3.76 -21.10
N SER A 652 -3.35 -2.98 -20.04
CA SER A 652 -4.39 -2.52 -19.10
C SER A 652 -5.49 -1.66 -19.74
N SER A 653 -5.25 -1.11 -20.94
CA SER A 653 -6.26 -0.32 -21.67
C SER A 653 -7.40 -1.17 -22.23
N ALA A 654 -7.23 -2.50 -22.27
CA ALA A 654 -8.25 -3.43 -22.78
C ALA A 654 -9.47 -3.52 -21.85
N LYS A 655 -9.31 -3.28 -20.54
CA LYS A 655 -10.41 -3.18 -19.58
C LYS A 655 -10.48 -1.75 -19.06
N ARG A 656 -11.68 -1.15 -19.06
CA ARG A 656 -11.87 0.23 -18.62
C ARG A 656 -13.06 0.33 -17.69
N LEU A 657 -12.89 1.09 -16.63
CA LEU A 657 -13.94 1.40 -15.68
C LEU A 657 -14.16 2.91 -15.68
N LYS A 658 -15.36 3.35 -16.03
CA LYS A 658 -15.72 4.77 -16.04
C LYS A 658 -16.67 5.06 -14.89
N SER A 659 -16.25 5.95 -13.99
CA SER A 659 -17.09 6.49 -12.91
C SER A 659 -18.30 7.23 -13.47
N LEU A 660 -19.47 6.98 -12.89
CA LEU A 660 -20.75 7.60 -13.23
C LEU A 660 -21.38 8.36 -12.06
N GLN A 661 -20.70 8.37 -10.91
CA GLN A 661 -21.06 9.13 -9.72
C GLN A 661 -19.91 10.07 -9.34
N GLU A 662 -20.18 11.00 -8.43
CA GLU A 662 -19.17 11.87 -7.82
C GLU A 662 -18.27 11.08 -6.88
N ASP A 663 -17.01 11.49 -6.72
CA ASP A 663 -16.01 10.76 -5.94
C ASP A 663 -16.46 10.55 -4.48
N ASN A 664 -17.02 11.59 -3.84
CA ASN A 664 -17.58 11.47 -2.48
C ASN A 664 -18.66 10.39 -2.37
N TYR A 665 -19.47 10.18 -3.41
CA TYR A 665 -20.47 9.11 -3.40
C TYR A 665 -19.79 7.74 -3.51
N LEU A 666 -18.84 7.62 -4.44
CA LEU A 666 -18.13 6.37 -4.71
C LEU A 666 -17.28 5.91 -3.52
N ASP A 667 -16.73 6.84 -2.73
CA ASP A 667 -16.01 6.54 -1.50
C ASP A 667 -16.87 5.81 -0.45
N HIS A 668 -18.18 6.06 -0.48
CA HIS A 668 -19.16 5.46 0.42
C HIS A 668 -20.01 4.36 -0.22
N ALA A 669 -19.88 4.12 -1.52
CA ALA A 669 -20.63 3.09 -2.24
C ALA A 669 -20.23 1.69 -1.72
N ARG A 670 -21.22 0.86 -1.40
CA ARG A 670 -21.03 -0.48 -0.83
C ARG A 670 -21.49 -1.54 -1.82
N SER A 671 -20.89 -2.73 -1.76
CA SER A 671 -21.26 -3.87 -2.60
C SER A 671 -21.38 -3.54 -4.09
N VAL A 672 -20.43 -2.76 -4.61
CA VAL A 672 -20.38 -2.44 -6.03
C VAL A 672 -20.12 -3.71 -6.83
N ALA A 673 -21.05 -4.07 -7.71
CA ALA A 673 -20.96 -5.28 -8.51
C ALA A 673 -21.73 -5.15 -9.83
N ILE A 674 -21.31 -5.95 -10.82
CA ILE A 674 -22.06 -6.24 -12.04
C ILE A 674 -22.97 -7.43 -11.74
N ARG A 675 -24.26 -7.15 -11.57
CA ARG A 675 -25.30 -8.12 -11.21
C ARG A 675 -25.77 -8.88 -12.45
N MET A 676 -25.05 -9.94 -12.81
CA MET A 676 -25.29 -10.68 -14.05
C MET A 676 -26.48 -11.65 -14.01
N PHE A 677 -26.88 -12.06 -12.81
CA PHE A 677 -27.95 -13.02 -12.55
C PHE A 677 -28.81 -12.53 -11.37
N PRO A 678 -30.07 -12.99 -11.22
CA PRO A 678 -30.91 -12.59 -10.09
C PRO A 678 -30.34 -13.08 -8.75
N VAL A 679 -30.71 -12.39 -7.67
CA VAL A 679 -30.41 -12.83 -6.29
C VAL A 679 -31.08 -14.19 -6.04
N ALA A 680 -30.35 -15.10 -5.40
CA ALA A 680 -30.85 -16.41 -4.97
C ALA A 680 -30.39 -16.68 -3.53
N SER A 681 -30.96 -17.70 -2.89
CA SER A 681 -30.57 -18.11 -1.53
C SER A 681 -29.09 -18.50 -1.44
N THR A 682 -28.53 -19.04 -2.53
CA THR A 682 -27.09 -19.21 -2.73
C THR A 682 -26.61 -18.24 -3.80
N LEU A 683 -25.71 -17.33 -3.42
CA LEU A 683 -25.16 -16.32 -4.31
C LEU A 683 -23.64 -16.50 -4.45
N GLY A 684 -23.16 -16.49 -5.69
CA GLY A 684 -21.74 -16.47 -6.01
C GLY A 684 -21.24 -15.04 -6.24
N ILE A 685 -19.98 -14.77 -5.91
CA ILE A 685 -19.25 -13.58 -6.39
C ILE A 685 -17.86 -13.98 -6.90
N ALA A 686 -17.33 -13.24 -7.87
CA ALA A 686 -15.96 -13.37 -8.34
C ALA A 686 -15.38 -11.99 -8.71
N GLU A 687 -14.05 -11.90 -8.85
CA GLU A 687 -13.39 -10.64 -9.19
C GLU A 687 -13.76 -10.15 -10.60
N GLY A 688 -13.57 -11.01 -11.61
CA GLY A 688 -13.83 -10.71 -13.01
C GLY A 688 -15.15 -11.27 -13.55
N ILE A 689 -15.62 -10.70 -14.67
CA ILE A 689 -16.77 -11.22 -15.44
C ILE A 689 -16.51 -12.65 -15.94
N GLU A 690 -15.31 -12.92 -16.48
CA GLU A 690 -14.93 -14.23 -17.00
C GLU A 690 -14.94 -15.30 -15.89
N THR A 691 -14.32 -15.02 -14.75
CA THR A 691 -14.34 -15.89 -13.55
C THR A 691 -15.76 -16.14 -13.08
N ALA A 692 -16.58 -15.08 -12.95
CA ALA A 692 -17.96 -15.21 -12.48
C ALA A 692 -18.84 -16.05 -13.42
N LEU A 693 -18.70 -15.87 -14.73
CA LEU A 693 -19.44 -16.69 -15.71
C LEU A 693 -18.94 -18.13 -15.76
N SER A 694 -17.64 -18.35 -15.61
CA SER A 694 -17.07 -19.69 -15.54
C SER A 694 -17.58 -20.43 -14.31
N ALA A 695 -17.56 -19.77 -13.13
CA ALA A 695 -18.09 -20.31 -11.89
C ALA A 695 -19.61 -20.58 -11.97
N HIS A 696 -20.40 -19.68 -12.57
CA HIS A 696 -21.82 -19.91 -12.82
C HIS A 696 -22.05 -21.17 -13.68
N GLN A 697 -21.26 -21.35 -14.74
CA GLN A 697 -21.39 -22.50 -15.62
C GLN A 697 -21.01 -23.82 -14.94
N ILE A 698 -19.97 -23.82 -14.12
CA ILE A 698 -19.46 -25.00 -13.42
C ILE A 698 -20.38 -25.38 -12.25
N TYR A 699 -20.62 -24.44 -11.35
CA TYR A 699 -21.30 -24.70 -10.07
C TYR A 699 -22.81 -24.50 -10.12
N LYS A 700 -23.36 -23.99 -11.24
CA LYS A 700 -24.79 -23.68 -11.41
C LYS A 700 -25.34 -22.71 -10.34
N VAL A 701 -24.47 -21.85 -9.82
CA VAL A 701 -24.80 -20.80 -8.85
C VAL A 701 -24.89 -19.45 -9.55
N ASN A 702 -25.87 -18.62 -9.21
CA ASN A 702 -25.95 -17.26 -9.75
C ASN A 702 -24.76 -16.44 -9.24
N THR A 703 -23.89 -16.00 -10.15
CA THR A 703 -22.60 -15.40 -9.76
C THR A 703 -22.43 -13.98 -10.30
N TRP A 704 -22.09 -13.04 -9.43
CA TRP A 704 -21.84 -11.64 -9.78
C TRP A 704 -20.35 -11.34 -9.91
N ALA A 705 -20.00 -10.29 -10.66
CA ALA A 705 -18.62 -9.83 -10.77
C ALA A 705 -18.42 -8.55 -9.96
N THR A 706 -17.47 -8.53 -9.03
CA THR A 706 -17.12 -7.35 -8.22
C THR A 706 -16.16 -6.41 -8.93
N ILE A 707 -15.74 -6.72 -10.16
CA ILE A 707 -14.83 -5.94 -11.04
C ILE A 707 -13.36 -6.02 -10.61
N ASN A 708 -13.07 -5.87 -9.32
CA ASN A 708 -11.72 -5.97 -8.75
C ASN A 708 -11.76 -6.46 -7.29
N SER A 709 -10.59 -6.87 -6.78
CA SER A 709 -10.38 -7.30 -5.40
C SER A 709 -10.76 -6.24 -4.34
N GLY A 710 -10.57 -4.96 -4.63
CA GLY A 710 -10.93 -3.86 -3.72
C GLY A 710 -12.44 -3.77 -3.46
N PHE A 711 -13.27 -3.91 -4.49
CA PHE A 711 -14.73 -3.98 -4.35
C PHE A 711 -15.20 -5.32 -3.77
N MET A 712 -14.48 -6.42 -4.05
CA MET A 712 -14.77 -7.71 -3.43
C MET A 712 -14.69 -7.65 -1.90
N LYS A 713 -13.62 -7.07 -1.34
CA LYS A 713 -13.44 -6.89 0.12
C LYS A 713 -14.64 -6.18 0.78
N LYS A 714 -15.18 -5.17 0.08
CA LYS A 714 -16.28 -4.33 0.56
C LYS A 714 -17.66 -4.92 0.29
N PHE A 715 -17.74 -6.07 -0.38
CA PHE A 715 -19.02 -6.67 -0.75
C PHE A 715 -19.77 -7.16 0.49
N ARG A 716 -21.08 -6.90 0.52
CA ARG A 716 -22.03 -7.41 1.50
C ARG A 716 -23.21 -8.02 0.77
N VAL A 717 -23.60 -9.21 1.24
CA VAL A 717 -24.72 -9.95 0.65
C VAL A 717 -26.04 -9.16 0.77
N PRO A 718 -26.88 -9.17 -0.27
CA PRO A 718 -28.24 -8.66 -0.17
C PRO A 718 -29.11 -9.53 0.75
N ALA A 719 -30.24 -8.98 1.19
CA ALA A 719 -31.21 -9.72 2.00
C ALA A 719 -31.72 -10.99 1.27
N GLY A 720 -32.01 -12.04 2.04
CA GLY A 720 -32.47 -13.33 1.53
C GLY A 720 -31.36 -14.29 1.08
N VAL A 721 -30.09 -13.87 1.08
CA VAL A 721 -28.95 -14.76 0.79
C VAL A 721 -28.54 -15.51 2.05
N LEU A 722 -28.66 -16.85 2.02
CA LEU A 722 -28.31 -17.75 3.11
C LEU A 722 -26.90 -18.32 2.95
N GLN A 723 -26.44 -18.50 1.71
CA GLN A 723 -25.09 -18.97 1.41
C GLN A 723 -24.39 -18.04 0.42
N LEU A 724 -23.19 -17.59 0.77
CA LEU A 724 -22.29 -16.86 -0.12
C LEU A 724 -21.17 -17.78 -0.57
N ILE A 725 -20.92 -17.83 -1.88
CA ILE A 725 -19.75 -18.50 -2.45
C ILE A 725 -18.85 -17.45 -3.08
N ILE A 726 -17.58 -17.41 -2.68
CA ILE A 726 -16.59 -16.46 -3.20
C ILE A 726 -15.59 -17.23 -4.04
N PHE A 727 -15.60 -16.98 -5.34
CA PHE A 727 -14.67 -17.58 -6.30
C PHE A 727 -13.47 -16.65 -6.46
N ALA A 728 -12.37 -17.00 -5.79
CA ALA A 728 -11.16 -16.19 -5.76
C ALA A 728 -10.18 -16.60 -6.86
N ASP A 729 -9.56 -15.61 -7.49
CA ASP A 729 -8.46 -15.83 -8.43
C ASP A 729 -7.16 -16.07 -7.63
N ARG A 730 -6.31 -16.99 -8.12
CA ARG A 730 -4.99 -17.31 -7.55
C ARG A 730 -3.90 -16.99 -8.56
N ASP A 731 -3.36 -15.78 -8.47
CA ASP A 731 -2.17 -15.42 -9.24
C ASP A 731 -0.93 -16.03 -8.59
N GLU A 732 -0.10 -16.73 -9.36
CA GLU A 732 1.18 -17.32 -8.87
C GLU A 732 2.11 -16.28 -8.23
N ASN A 733 1.95 -15.01 -8.60
CA ASN A 733 2.76 -13.88 -8.14
C ASN A 733 2.02 -12.92 -7.20
N SER A 734 0.74 -13.18 -6.86
CA SER A 734 -0.09 -12.26 -6.06
C SER A 734 -1.22 -12.99 -5.34
N ALA A 735 -1.24 -12.90 -4.00
CA ALA A 735 -2.33 -13.44 -3.17
C ALA A 735 -3.52 -12.46 -3.03
N THR A 736 -3.56 -11.39 -3.82
CA THR A 736 -4.51 -10.26 -3.62
C THR A 736 -5.97 -10.69 -3.74
N GLY A 737 -6.30 -11.54 -4.73
CA GLY A 737 -7.66 -12.04 -4.94
C GLY A 737 -8.15 -12.94 -3.80
N LEU A 738 -7.32 -13.91 -3.38
CA LEU A 738 -7.63 -14.80 -2.28
C LEU A 738 -7.74 -14.08 -0.93
N ALA A 739 -6.83 -13.13 -0.64
CA ALA A 739 -6.91 -12.30 0.56
C ALA A 739 -8.20 -11.46 0.57
N ALA A 740 -8.57 -10.87 -0.57
CA ALA A 740 -9.82 -10.13 -0.72
C ALA A 740 -11.06 -10.99 -0.49
N ALA A 741 -11.04 -12.22 -0.97
CA ALA A 741 -12.12 -13.17 -0.75
C ALA A 741 -12.31 -13.51 0.73
N TYR A 742 -11.21 -13.73 1.46
CA TYR A 742 -11.29 -13.98 2.90
C TYR A 742 -11.74 -12.79 3.72
N GLU A 743 -11.25 -11.58 3.42
CA GLU A 743 -11.74 -10.35 4.06
C GLU A 743 -13.24 -10.17 3.82
N CYS A 744 -13.70 -10.44 2.59
CA CYS A 744 -15.12 -10.42 2.25
C CYS A 744 -15.92 -11.46 3.03
N ALA A 745 -15.42 -12.70 3.13
CA ALA A 745 -16.07 -13.77 3.88
C ALA A 745 -16.24 -13.40 5.36
N HIS A 746 -15.14 -13.01 6.01
CA HIS A 746 -15.13 -12.62 7.41
C HIS A 746 -16.11 -11.47 7.67
N ALA A 747 -16.06 -10.42 6.85
CA ALA A 747 -16.89 -9.25 7.06
C ALA A 747 -18.39 -9.50 6.78
N ASN A 748 -18.74 -10.49 5.97
CA ASN A 748 -20.12 -10.94 5.79
C ASN A 748 -20.61 -11.83 6.93
N LEU A 749 -19.74 -12.64 7.54
CA LEU A 749 -20.07 -13.45 8.72
C LEU A 749 -20.36 -12.59 9.95
N LEU A 750 -19.63 -11.48 10.13
CA LEU A 750 -19.85 -10.53 11.23
C LEU A 750 -21.02 -9.57 11.00
N ALA A 751 -21.41 -9.34 9.75
CA ALA A 751 -22.49 -8.41 9.44
C ALA A 751 -23.85 -8.95 9.88
N LYS A 752 -24.75 -8.04 10.29
CA LYS A 752 -26.16 -8.37 10.56
C LYS A 752 -26.90 -8.58 9.23
N ASN A 753 -27.00 -9.85 8.81
CA ASN A 753 -27.63 -10.31 7.58
C ASN A 753 -28.13 -11.76 7.76
N ASP A 754 -28.87 -12.27 6.76
CA ASP A 754 -29.49 -13.60 6.77
C ASP A 754 -28.52 -14.77 6.50
N LEU A 755 -27.25 -14.45 6.26
CA LEU A 755 -26.22 -15.40 5.87
C LEU A 755 -26.01 -16.45 6.96
N GLN A 756 -25.90 -17.71 6.57
CA GLN A 756 -25.64 -18.83 7.47
C GLN A 756 -24.29 -19.48 7.16
N ARG A 757 -23.88 -19.45 5.89
CA ARG A 757 -22.65 -20.10 5.41
C ARG A 757 -21.94 -19.22 4.40
N VAL A 758 -20.61 -19.18 4.48
CA VAL A 758 -19.74 -18.64 3.43
C VAL A 758 -18.78 -19.72 2.99
N SER A 759 -18.54 -19.85 1.69
CA SER A 759 -17.56 -20.78 1.15
C SER A 759 -16.64 -20.04 0.19
N VAL A 760 -15.33 -20.18 0.36
CA VAL A 760 -14.31 -19.58 -0.50
C VAL A 760 -13.72 -20.70 -1.35
N TYR A 761 -13.80 -20.55 -2.66
CA TYR A 761 -13.27 -21.49 -3.64
C TYR A 761 -12.13 -20.84 -4.39
N TRP A 762 -11.03 -21.57 -4.59
CA TRP A 762 -9.92 -21.13 -5.43
C TRP A 762 -9.24 -22.31 -6.13
N PRO A 763 -8.88 -22.19 -7.41
CA PRO A 763 -8.10 -23.22 -8.10
C PRO A 763 -6.66 -23.27 -7.55
N ASP A 764 -5.98 -24.41 -7.73
CA ASP A 764 -4.56 -24.52 -7.39
C ASP A 764 -3.70 -23.60 -8.28
N HIS A 765 -4.15 -23.30 -9.51
CA HIS A 765 -3.48 -22.47 -10.50
C HIS A 765 -4.45 -21.54 -11.24
N GLY A 766 -4.11 -20.25 -11.33
CA GLY A 766 -4.80 -19.27 -12.17
C GLY A 766 -6.21 -18.90 -11.69
N ASP A 767 -7.16 -18.77 -12.63
CA ASP A 767 -8.54 -18.39 -12.35
C ASP A 767 -9.55 -19.50 -12.72
N PHE A 768 -10.84 -19.28 -12.41
CA PHE A 768 -11.88 -20.24 -12.75
C PHE A 768 -12.11 -20.40 -14.27
N ASN A 769 -11.64 -19.46 -15.08
CA ASN A 769 -11.70 -19.59 -16.53
C ASN A 769 -10.60 -20.53 -17.04
N ASN A 770 -9.39 -20.46 -16.47
CA ASN A 770 -8.33 -21.45 -16.68
C ASN A 770 -8.80 -22.84 -16.22
N MET A 771 -9.40 -22.94 -15.03
CA MET A 771 -9.96 -24.19 -14.51
C MET A 771 -11.07 -24.77 -15.41
N LEU A 772 -11.94 -23.92 -15.96
CA LEU A 772 -12.96 -24.34 -16.93
C LEU A 772 -12.36 -24.91 -18.22
N MET A 773 -11.29 -24.31 -18.71
CA MET A 773 -10.67 -24.65 -20.00
C MET A 773 -9.74 -25.85 -19.92
N ASN A 774 -8.97 -25.96 -18.85
CA ASN A 774 -7.86 -26.91 -18.74
C ASN A 774 -8.09 -27.99 -17.67
N GLY A 775 -9.10 -27.81 -16.81
CA GLY A 775 -9.24 -28.57 -15.57
C GLY A 775 -8.20 -28.13 -14.53
N ASP A 776 -8.60 -28.12 -13.26
CA ASP A 776 -7.69 -27.93 -12.13
C ASP A 776 -8.35 -28.45 -10.84
N GLN A 777 -7.53 -28.72 -9.83
CA GLN A 777 -8.04 -28.95 -8.48
C GLN A 777 -8.53 -27.63 -7.89
N VAL A 778 -9.72 -27.65 -7.28
CA VAL A 778 -10.28 -26.49 -6.60
C VAL A 778 -10.32 -26.78 -5.11
N ARG A 779 -9.74 -25.87 -4.34
CA ARG A 779 -9.79 -25.90 -2.88
C ARG A 779 -11.04 -25.17 -2.42
N GLU A 780 -11.63 -25.66 -1.34
CA GLU A 780 -12.77 -25.03 -0.67
C GLU A 780 -12.41 -24.81 0.80
N LEU A 781 -12.75 -23.62 1.30
CA LEU A 781 -12.82 -23.35 2.73
C LEU A 781 -14.22 -22.89 3.10
N VAL A 782 -14.82 -23.54 4.10
CA VAL A 782 -16.19 -23.28 4.54
C VAL A 782 -16.20 -22.64 5.92
N PHE A 783 -17.00 -21.59 6.04
CA PHE A 783 -17.26 -20.89 7.28
C PHE A 783 -18.77 -20.91 7.58
N HIS A 784 -19.11 -21.13 8.84
CA HIS A 784 -20.48 -21.07 9.33
C HIS A 784 -20.65 -19.88 10.25
N LYS A 785 -21.76 -19.16 10.09
CA LYS A 785 -22.10 -18.06 10.99
C LYS A 785 -22.47 -18.64 12.35
N LYS A 786 -21.75 -18.24 13.40
CA LYS A 786 -22.05 -18.66 14.77
C LYS A 786 -23.44 -18.16 15.13
N LYS A 787 -24.34 -19.06 15.54
CA LYS A 787 -25.62 -18.65 16.15
C LYS A 787 -25.28 -17.90 17.44
N ALA A 788 -25.85 -16.72 17.65
CA ALA A 788 -25.82 -16.09 18.96
C ALA A 788 -26.41 -17.10 19.97
N ALA A 789 -25.70 -17.34 21.07
CA ALA A 789 -26.29 -18.07 22.18
C ALA A 789 -27.56 -17.32 22.59
N ALA A 790 -28.68 -18.03 22.60
CA ALA A 790 -29.99 -17.46 22.93
C ALA A 790 -30.07 -17.07 24.40
#